data_AF-A0A1S9RWV5-F1
#
_entry.id   AF-A0A1S9RWV5-F1
#
_cell.length_a   1.000
_cell.length_b   1.000
_cell.length_c   1.000
_cell.angle_alpha   90.00
_cell.angle_beta   90.00
_cell.angle_gamma   90.00
#
_symmetry.space_group_name_H-M   'P 1'
#
loop_
_entity.id
_entity.type
_entity.pdbx_description
1 polymer ?
#
loop_
_entity_poly.entity_id
_entity_poly.type
_entity_poly.pdbx_seq_one_letter_code
_entity_poly.pdbx_strand_id
1 'polypeptide(L)'
;MLATTSPFIVSLYAAEILICGVLLYVIYQCFFSPLAKYPGPFWAKLTKLYRASLSLRGHAHRDFIALHKRYGNIVRVAPNELSIADPEAFREIYKAGNNFHKAAAYNVVQGTRSFDLVGQRNEKIHSEQRKLVARAYSMHSMVLLEPKVDIVISQMVDQLDKIDGETIDLGFWLQLYAFDIIGAISFSKPFGYIEAANDHGLFLRIQNSMSSLAWLMHAGWIFRLHQKLSPIIGTWLAGADRNGHFFRLAVQEINARKERGGDSKDILGQLFTTQKTKSQLTDQDIAFMMTSNVFGGSDTTATSLCAVFLLLLRNPDAYERLMDEFKQKKAQGKLSDPITFEEAESCEYLQAVMYESMRLHPPFGMIMDRDVPAGGMRIGKDYVPEGTVVGTIPWVIHTLPEIWGPDAEEFRPERWLDQERQSYYKRFFFNFGGGSRTCLGKNISWLEMTKLIPTLLMRYDFKPIEGMKVVENCGALVLLEGVKVQVPSDVFPNIVPPASADHRPRPPPPTSTSNMTLNLEKQLLFVNVAIHITCVPILLFTGIVLACNSPTLLPTPDVLSSNHLPANAGTIGAFIYAFFYILLEPVAGGLLAPLVIGFAACGNYLLGNYGMDVNYWAGGIHVVSWLAQFVGHGKFEGRAPALLDNLVQALLLAPLFVWMEILFFFGYRPELKARMDKNVEIEIAKFRKEQKAKAAQ
;
A
#
# COMPACT_ATOMS: atom_id res chain seq x y z
N MET A 1 16.23 -7.45 -58.52
CA MET A 1 17.16 -7.50 -57.38
C MET A 1 16.71 -6.49 -56.33
N LEU A 2 15.87 -6.90 -55.39
CA LEU A 2 15.59 -6.13 -54.18
C LEU A 2 16.45 -6.77 -53.08
N ALA A 3 17.43 -6.02 -52.59
CA ALA A 3 18.35 -6.48 -51.55
C ALA A 3 17.55 -6.87 -50.30
N THR A 4 17.65 -8.12 -49.89
CA THR A 4 17.19 -8.61 -48.60
C THR A 4 18.02 -7.95 -47.51
N THR A 5 17.55 -6.83 -46.95
CA THR A 5 18.16 -6.23 -45.76
C THR A 5 18.17 -7.26 -44.63
N SER A 6 19.37 -7.61 -44.16
CA SER A 6 19.57 -8.59 -43.09
C SER A 6 18.72 -8.22 -41.85
N PRO A 7 18.04 -9.17 -41.18
CA PRO A 7 17.28 -8.93 -39.93
C PRO A 7 18.10 -8.23 -38.83
N PHE A 8 19.43 -8.39 -38.86
CA PHE A 8 20.38 -7.67 -38.00
C PHE A 8 20.35 -6.16 -38.27
N ILE A 9 20.31 -5.75 -39.53
CA ILE A 9 20.22 -4.34 -39.95
C ILE A 9 18.86 -3.76 -39.55
N VAL A 10 17.77 -4.52 -39.68
CA VAL A 10 16.43 -4.09 -39.22
C VAL A 10 16.40 -3.91 -37.70
N SER A 11 17.03 -4.81 -36.94
CA SER A 11 17.12 -4.72 -35.48
C SER A 11 17.97 -3.54 -35.02
N LEU A 12 19.06 -3.25 -35.73
CA LEU A 12 19.89 -2.05 -35.50
C LEU A 12 19.10 -0.77 -35.78
N TYR A 13 18.40 -0.67 -36.92
CA TYR A 13 17.54 0.48 -37.20
C TYR A 13 16.41 0.64 -36.19
N ALA A 14 15.80 -0.46 -35.73
CA ALA A 14 14.78 -0.41 -34.68
C ALA A 14 15.35 0.10 -33.35
N ALA A 15 16.56 -0.33 -32.98
CA ALA A 15 17.26 0.15 -31.80
C ALA A 15 17.65 1.63 -31.92
N GLU A 16 18.16 2.07 -33.07
CA GLU A 16 18.47 3.48 -33.36
C GLU A 16 17.23 4.36 -33.30
N ILE A 17 16.12 3.94 -33.93
CA ILE A 17 14.84 4.66 -33.87
C ILE A 17 14.35 4.76 -32.42
N LEU A 18 14.47 3.69 -31.64
CA LEU A 18 14.09 3.68 -30.22
C LEU A 18 14.95 4.65 -29.42
N ILE A 19 16.28 4.62 -29.59
CA ILE A 19 17.22 5.51 -28.90
C ILE A 19 16.93 6.96 -29.27
N CYS A 20 16.81 7.27 -30.56
CA CYS A 20 16.46 8.60 -31.05
C CYS A 20 15.11 9.06 -30.51
N GLY A 21 14.09 8.18 -30.50
CA GLY A 21 12.78 8.47 -29.94
C GLY A 21 12.83 8.79 -28.44
N VAL A 22 13.58 8.02 -27.66
CA VAL A 22 13.80 8.25 -26.22
C VAL A 22 14.54 9.57 -25.99
N LEU A 23 15.60 9.85 -26.76
CA LEU A 23 16.37 11.10 -26.65
C LEU A 23 15.49 12.31 -26.99
N LEU A 24 14.74 12.26 -28.09
CA LEU A 24 13.79 13.31 -28.46
C LEU A 24 12.73 13.52 -27.38
N TYR A 25 12.21 12.45 -26.79
CA TYR A 25 11.27 12.54 -25.67
C TYR A 25 11.91 13.21 -24.44
N VAL A 26 13.12 12.83 -24.06
CA VAL A 26 13.85 13.43 -22.92
C VAL A 26 14.10 14.92 -23.15
N ILE A 27 14.57 15.28 -24.36
CA ILE A 27 14.80 16.68 -24.76
C ILE A 27 13.48 17.45 -24.70
N TYR A 28 12.41 16.92 -25.28
CA TYR A 28 11.09 17.53 -25.22
C TYR A 28 10.65 17.76 -23.78
N GLN A 29 10.70 16.74 -22.92
CA GLN A 29 10.24 16.87 -21.53
C GLN A 29 11.06 17.87 -20.73
N CYS A 30 12.37 17.96 -20.97
CA CYS A 30 13.26 18.83 -20.21
C CYS A 30 13.25 20.29 -20.69
N PHE A 31 13.04 20.54 -21.97
CA PHE A 31 13.24 21.87 -22.57
C PHE A 31 12.00 22.46 -23.25
N PHE A 32 11.12 21.64 -23.83
CA PHE A 32 10.03 22.11 -24.69
C PHE A 32 8.62 21.83 -24.14
N SER A 33 8.50 20.95 -23.15
CA SER A 33 7.24 20.67 -22.46
C SER A 33 6.68 21.97 -21.86
N PRO A 34 5.35 22.16 -21.84
CA PRO A 34 4.73 23.30 -21.15
C PRO A 34 5.13 23.41 -19.67
N LEU A 35 5.57 22.30 -19.08
CA LEU A 35 6.04 22.22 -17.69
C LEU A 35 7.58 22.22 -17.55
N ALA A 36 8.35 22.47 -18.62
CA ALA A 36 9.81 22.47 -18.60
C ALA A 36 10.41 23.50 -17.62
N LYS A 37 9.73 24.65 -17.46
CA LYS A 37 10.13 25.72 -16.54
C LYS A 37 10.02 25.35 -15.06
N TYR A 38 9.20 24.36 -14.71
CA TYR A 38 8.98 23.99 -13.31
C TYR A 38 10.11 23.07 -12.82
N PRO A 39 10.70 23.37 -11.65
CA PRO A 39 11.78 22.57 -11.09
C PRO A 39 11.27 21.22 -10.61
N GLY A 40 12.16 20.23 -10.51
CA GLY A 40 11.83 18.92 -9.97
C GLY A 40 12.89 17.88 -10.31
N PRO A 41 12.84 16.70 -9.67
CA PRO A 41 13.75 15.59 -9.94
C PRO A 41 13.76 15.20 -11.41
N PHE A 42 14.92 14.81 -11.94
CA PHE A 42 15.06 14.46 -13.35
C PHE A 42 14.08 13.37 -13.80
N TRP A 43 14.00 12.26 -13.04
CA TRP A 43 13.07 11.16 -13.34
C TRP A 43 11.59 11.55 -13.26
N ALA A 44 11.25 12.54 -12.42
CA ALA A 44 9.90 13.08 -12.34
C ALA A 44 9.48 13.75 -13.66
N LYS A 45 10.41 14.36 -14.39
CA LYS A 45 10.12 14.97 -15.71
C LYS A 45 9.79 13.93 -16.78
N LEU A 46 10.28 12.70 -16.62
CA LEU A 46 10.25 11.67 -17.67
C LEU A 46 9.19 10.59 -17.46
N THR A 47 8.80 10.28 -16.22
CA THR A 47 7.86 9.17 -15.99
C THR A 47 7.06 9.31 -14.69
N LYS A 48 5.80 8.85 -14.72
CA LYS A 48 4.96 8.71 -13.52
C LYS A 48 5.46 7.62 -12.58
N LEU A 49 6.32 6.72 -13.07
CA LEU A 49 6.96 5.70 -12.25
C LEU A 49 7.85 6.30 -11.16
N TYR A 50 8.30 7.55 -11.31
CA TYR A 50 8.96 8.27 -10.22
C TYR A 50 8.04 8.38 -8.99
N ARG A 51 6.79 8.84 -9.15
CA ARG A 51 5.81 8.90 -8.04
C ARG A 51 5.48 7.51 -7.50
N ALA A 52 5.29 6.53 -8.38
CA ALA A 52 5.10 5.14 -7.94
C ALA A 52 6.27 4.65 -7.07
N SER A 53 7.51 5.01 -7.42
CA SER A 53 8.69 4.67 -6.64
C SER A 53 8.76 5.37 -5.28
N LEU A 54 8.24 6.59 -5.15
CA LEU A 54 8.13 7.27 -3.86
C LEU A 54 7.15 6.55 -2.93
N SER A 55 5.97 6.20 -3.45
CA SER A 55 4.96 5.44 -2.69
C SER A 55 5.47 4.05 -2.28
N LEU A 56 6.22 3.36 -3.15
CA LEU A 56 6.77 2.04 -2.85
C LEU A 56 7.85 2.04 -1.76
N ARG A 57 8.48 3.18 -1.47
CA ARG A 57 9.48 3.28 -0.40
C ARG A 57 8.88 3.43 1.00
N GLY A 58 7.58 3.71 1.11
CA GLY A 58 6.91 3.83 2.40
C GLY A 58 7.11 5.17 3.12
N HIS A 59 7.63 6.22 2.46
CA HIS A 59 7.89 7.52 3.11
C HIS A 59 7.62 8.73 2.19
N ALA A 60 6.66 8.59 1.26
CA ALA A 60 6.33 9.62 0.28
C ALA A 60 5.91 10.96 0.93
N HIS A 61 5.23 10.92 2.07
CA HIS A 61 4.82 12.11 2.83
C HIS A 61 6.01 13.00 3.24
N ARG A 62 7.11 12.39 3.70
CA ARG A 62 8.36 13.11 4.02
C ARG A 62 9.11 13.53 2.76
N ASP A 63 9.10 12.70 1.72
CA ASP A 63 9.75 13.02 0.45
C ASP A 63 9.17 14.28 -0.18
N PHE A 64 7.83 14.46 -0.16
CA PHE A 64 7.21 15.67 -0.71
C PHE A 64 7.57 16.93 0.07
N ILE A 65 7.69 16.87 1.39
CA ILE A 65 8.21 17.99 2.20
C ILE A 65 9.64 18.33 1.75
N ALA A 66 10.51 17.32 1.62
CA ALA A 66 11.90 17.52 1.20
C ALA A 66 12.01 18.10 -0.23
N LEU A 67 11.13 17.67 -1.13
CA LEU A 67 11.05 18.20 -2.49
C LEU A 67 10.68 19.68 -2.48
N HIS A 68 9.69 20.10 -1.68
CA HIS A 68 9.31 21.51 -1.57
C HIS A 68 10.39 22.35 -0.88
N LYS A 69 11.06 21.82 0.16
CA LYS A 69 12.24 22.48 0.77
C LYS A 69 13.37 22.71 -0.25
N ARG A 70 13.54 21.81 -1.23
CA ARG A 70 14.61 21.89 -2.25
C ARG A 70 14.26 22.73 -3.48
N TYR A 71 13.02 22.62 -3.98
CA TYR A 71 12.63 23.15 -5.29
C TYR A 71 11.64 24.32 -5.21
N GLY A 72 11.11 24.63 -4.02
CA GLY A 72 10.16 25.72 -3.77
C GLY A 72 8.69 25.31 -3.87
N ASN A 73 7.82 26.30 -4.07
CA ASN A 73 6.36 26.14 -3.90
C ASN A 73 5.70 25.31 -5.01
N ILE A 74 6.29 25.22 -6.21
CA ILE A 74 5.76 24.46 -7.34
C ILE A 74 6.81 23.46 -7.80
N VAL A 75 6.52 22.15 -7.66
CA VAL A 75 7.46 21.08 -7.98
C VAL A 75 6.86 20.13 -9.00
N ARG A 76 7.57 19.88 -10.09
CA ARG A 76 7.20 18.88 -11.10
C ARG A 76 7.50 17.47 -10.58
N VAL A 77 6.45 16.71 -10.35
CA VAL A 77 6.51 15.37 -9.73
C VAL A 77 6.15 14.26 -10.71
N ALA A 78 5.61 14.58 -11.88
CA ALA A 78 5.50 13.68 -13.03
C ALA A 78 5.53 14.48 -14.35
N PRO A 79 5.57 13.84 -15.54
CA PRO A 79 5.65 14.54 -16.82
C PRO A 79 4.57 15.62 -17.01
N ASN A 80 3.36 15.41 -16.47
CA ASN A 80 2.24 16.34 -16.52
C ASN A 80 1.63 16.66 -15.14
N GLU A 81 2.40 16.50 -14.05
CA GLU A 81 1.91 16.66 -12.67
C GLU A 81 2.78 17.61 -11.85
N LEU A 82 2.14 18.53 -11.13
CA LEU A 82 2.77 19.49 -10.22
C LEU A 82 2.27 19.31 -8.78
N SER A 83 3.19 19.22 -7.83
CA SER A 83 2.92 19.36 -6.40
C SER A 83 3.00 20.83 -6.02
N ILE A 84 2.01 21.31 -5.27
CA ILE A 84 1.81 22.71 -4.94
C ILE A 84 1.89 22.91 -3.42
N ALA A 85 2.69 23.89 -2.99
CA ALA A 85 2.85 24.32 -1.62
C ALA A 85 2.64 25.84 -1.54
N ASP A 86 1.44 26.28 -1.95
CA ASP A 86 1.05 27.68 -2.02
C ASP A 86 -0.37 27.86 -1.41
N PRO A 87 -0.55 28.75 -0.41
CA PRO A 87 -1.83 28.91 0.28
C PRO A 87 -2.97 29.44 -0.61
N GLU A 88 -2.67 30.23 -1.64
CA GLU A 88 -3.69 30.79 -2.53
C GLU A 88 -4.18 29.74 -3.53
N ALA A 89 -3.24 29.05 -4.18
CA ALA A 89 -3.53 27.94 -5.09
C ALA A 89 -4.24 26.80 -4.35
N PHE A 90 -3.87 26.49 -3.11
CA PHE A 90 -4.58 25.52 -2.28
C PHE A 90 -6.08 25.85 -2.18
N ARG A 91 -6.41 27.10 -1.82
CA ARG A 91 -7.80 27.56 -1.71
C ARG A 91 -8.51 27.50 -3.06
N GLU A 92 -7.83 27.85 -4.15
CA GLU A 92 -8.43 27.78 -5.48
C GLU A 92 -8.72 26.34 -5.93
N ILE A 93 -7.78 25.42 -5.74
CA ILE A 93 -7.86 24.01 -6.17
C ILE A 93 -8.93 23.25 -5.37
N TYR A 94 -9.08 23.53 -4.07
CA TYR A 94 -9.94 22.74 -3.18
C TYR A 94 -11.21 23.46 -2.68
N LYS A 95 -11.53 24.67 -3.18
CA LYS A 95 -12.81 25.35 -2.86
C LYS A 95 -14.02 24.60 -3.40
N ALA A 96 -15.16 24.79 -2.75
CA ALA A 96 -16.44 24.27 -3.25
C ALA A 96 -16.84 24.95 -4.57
N GLY A 97 -17.49 24.18 -5.47
CA GLY A 97 -18.09 24.70 -6.70
C GLY A 97 -17.10 25.14 -7.77
N ASN A 98 -15.83 24.72 -7.69
CA ASN A 98 -14.87 24.93 -8.76
C ASN A 98 -14.93 23.79 -9.79
N ASN A 99 -14.17 23.94 -10.89
CA ASN A 99 -14.08 22.96 -11.97
C ASN A 99 -12.84 22.05 -11.85
N PHE A 100 -12.21 21.97 -10.67
CA PHE A 100 -11.06 21.11 -10.44
C PHE A 100 -11.54 19.70 -10.11
N HIS A 101 -11.63 18.85 -11.13
CA HIS A 101 -12.07 17.47 -10.97
C HIS A 101 -10.95 16.57 -10.44
N LYS A 102 -11.31 15.48 -9.74
CA LYS A 102 -10.32 14.44 -9.38
C LYS A 102 -9.61 13.91 -10.62
N ALA A 103 -8.29 13.78 -10.56
CA ALA A 103 -7.47 13.34 -11.69
C ALA A 103 -7.78 11.90 -12.14
N ALA A 104 -7.36 11.54 -13.36
CA ALA A 104 -7.59 10.20 -13.93
C ALA A 104 -7.05 9.04 -13.08
N ALA A 105 -6.06 9.29 -12.22
CA ALA A 105 -5.53 8.32 -11.26
C ALA A 105 -6.61 7.74 -10.32
N TYR A 106 -7.65 8.52 -9.99
CA TYR A 106 -8.76 8.08 -9.14
C TYR A 106 -9.64 6.99 -9.79
N ASN A 107 -9.50 6.73 -11.10
CA ASN A 107 -10.15 5.58 -11.74
C ASN A 107 -9.66 4.24 -11.16
N VAL A 108 -8.39 4.17 -10.72
CA VAL A 108 -7.85 3.00 -10.01
C VAL A 108 -8.57 2.84 -8.68
N VAL A 109 -8.77 3.95 -7.97
CA VAL A 109 -9.48 3.96 -6.69
C VAL A 109 -10.92 3.51 -6.88
N GLN A 110 -11.66 4.04 -7.88
CA GLN A 110 -13.05 3.64 -8.19
C GLN A 110 -13.16 2.18 -8.67
N GLY A 111 -12.17 1.71 -9.43
CA GLY A 111 -12.19 0.38 -10.03
C GLY A 111 -13.42 0.18 -10.92
N THR A 112 -14.14 -0.92 -10.68
CA THR A 112 -15.34 -1.31 -11.44
C THR A 112 -16.66 -0.96 -10.74
N ARG A 113 -16.64 -0.17 -9.67
CA ARG A 113 -17.85 0.12 -8.87
C ARG A 113 -18.70 1.21 -9.52
N SER A 114 -20.01 0.96 -9.59
CA SER A 114 -21.01 1.92 -10.06
C SER A 114 -21.22 3.06 -9.06
N PHE A 115 -21.12 2.76 -7.76
CA PHE A 115 -21.28 3.71 -6.67
C PHE A 115 -19.98 3.85 -5.88
N ASP A 116 -19.38 5.04 -5.88
CA ASP A 116 -18.12 5.27 -5.17
C ASP A 116 -17.84 6.77 -4.95
N LEU A 117 -17.99 7.27 -3.73
CA LEU A 117 -17.76 8.70 -3.45
C LEU A 117 -16.27 9.09 -3.46
N VAL A 118 -15.37 8.11 -3.25
CA VAL A 118 -13.92 8.35 -3.10
C VAL A 118 -13.24 8.52 -4.47
N GLY A 119 -13.58 7.72 -5.45
CA GLY A 119 -12.97 7.68 -6.77
C GLY A 119 -13.79 8.37 -7.86
N GLN A 120 -15.10 8.61 -7.66
CA GLN A 120 -15.96 9.24 -8.67
C GLN A 120 -15.46 10.63 -9.05
N ARG A 121 -15.03 10.78 -10.30
CA ARG A 121 -14.48 12.03 -10.86
C ARG A 121 -15.55 13.00 -11.32
N ASN A 122 -16.66 12.50 -11.84
CA ASN A 122 -17.75 13.33 -12.34
C ASN A 122 -18.52 13.98 -11.16
N GLU A 123 -18.51 15.31 -11.09
CA GLU A 123 -19.14 16.06 -9.99
C GLU A 123 -20.66 15.86 -9.92
N LYS A 124 -21.32 15.73 -11.09
CA LYS A 124 -22.77 15.51 -11.14
C LYS A 124 -23.13 14.16 -10.53
N ILE A 125 -22.49 13.09 -11.01
CA ILE A 125 -22.71 11.73 -10.48
C ILE A 125 -22.34 11.67 -9.00
N HIS A 126 -21.21 12.24 -8.60
CA HIS A 126 -20.81 12.29 -7.19
C HIS A 126 -21.84 13.02 -6.32
N SER A 127 -22.33 14.18 -6.77
CA SER A 127 -23.35 14.95 -6.05
C SER A 127 -24.65 14.15 -5.90
N GLU A 128 -25.10 13.49 -6.97
CA GLU A 128 -26.29 12.63 -6.96
C GLU A 128 -26.11 11.46 -5.98
N GLN A 129 -24.99 10.75 -6.02
CA GLN A 129 -24.67 9.66 -5.11
C GLN A 129 -24.58 10.14 -3.65
N ARG A 130 -23.88 11.26 -3.41
CA ARG A 130 -23.72 11.82 -2.05
C ARG A 130 -25.06 12.21 -1.44
N LYS A 131 -25.99 12.77 -2.23
CA LYS A 131 -27.35 13.12 -1.77
C LYS A 131 -28.18 11.91 -1.32
N LEU A 132 -27.83 10.70 -1.75
CA LEU A 132 -28.50 9.46 -1.32
C LEU A 132 -28.04 9.01 0.07
N VAL A 133 -26.77 9.19 0.40
CA VAL A 133 -26.19 8.58 1.61
C VAL A 133 -25.85 9.58 2.71
N ALA A 134 -25.67 10.87 2.40
CA ALA A 134 -25.08 11.83 3.34
C ALA A 134 -25.88 12.07 4.62
N ARG A 135 -27.21 11.85 4.61
CA ARG A 135 -28.03 11.97 5.83
C ARG A 135 -27.56 11.04 6.96
N ALA A 136 -27.12 9.83 6.61
CA ALA A 136 -26.64 8.83 7.56
C ALA A 136 -25.27 9.19 8.20
N TYR A 137 -24.65 10.30 7.77
CA TYR A 137 -23.37 10.80 8.28
C TYR A 137 -23.48 12.24 8.81
N SER A 138 -24.71 12.75 8.94
CA SER A 138 -24.99 14.09 9.47
C SER A 138 -24.73 14.16 10.97
N MET A 139 -24.55 15.37 11.52
CA MET A 139 -24.45 15.58 12.98
C MET A 139 -25.66 15.02 13.74
N HIS A 140 -26.86 15.16 13.19
CA HIS A 140 -28.06 14.56 13.79
C HIS A 140 -27.97 13.03 13.88
N SER A 141 -27.35 12.39 12.89
CA SER A 141 -27.13 10.94 12.90
C SER A 141 -26.14 10.52 13.99
N MET A 142 -25.16 11.38 14.34
CA MET A 142 -24.13 11.05 15.34
C MET A 142 -24.74 10.75 16.71
N VAL A 143 -25.75 11.52 17.12
CA VAL A 143 -26.48 11.29 18.37
C VAL A 143 -27.13 9.90 18.40
N LEU A 144 -27.58 9.39 17.25
CA LEU A 144 -28.17 8.04 17.14
C LEU A 144 -27.12 6.93 17.18
N LEU A 145 -25.88 7.24 16.77
CA LEU A 145 -24.76 6.30 16.74
C LEU A 145 -23.99 6.26 18.06
N GLU A 146 -24.06 7.32 18.84
CA GLU A 146 -23.32 7.47 20.10
C GLU A 146 -23.46 6.28 21.07
N PRO A 147 -24.66 5.72 21.34
CA PRO A 147 -24.77 4.54 22.21
C PRO A 147 -24.01 3.32 21.70
N LYS A 148 -23.75 3.24 20.38
CA LYS A 148 -22.96 2.16 19.78
C LYS A 148 -21.47 2.37 19.98
N VAL A 149 -21.04 3.63 20.04
CA VAL A 149 -19.67 4.01 20.41
C VAL A 149 -19.41 3.66 21.87
N ASP A 150 -20.37 3.91 22.76
CA ASP A 150 -20.27 3.57 24.19
C ASP A 150 -20.01 2.09 24.41
N ILE A 151 -20.72 1.21 23.71
CA ILE A 151 -20.52 -0.25 23.79
C ILE A 151 -19.07 -0.63 23.51
N VAL A 152 -18.48 -0.06 22.45
CA VAL A 152 -17.11 -0.39 22.03
C VAL A 152 -16.07 0.23 22.97
N ILE A 153 -16.33 1.44 23.49
CA ILE A 153 -15.49 2.05 24.52
C ILE A 153 -15.47 1.18 25.77
N SER A 154 -16.64 0.70 26.24
CA SER A 154 -16.72 -0.23 27.37
C SER A 154 -15.96 -1.52 27.10
N GLN A 155 -16.09 -2.12 25.92
CA GLN A 155 -15.32 -3.31 25.55
C GLN A 155 -13.80 -3.06 25.57
N MET A 156 -13.34 -1.91 25.07
CA MET A 156 -11.92 -1.53 25.10
C MET A 156 -11.43 -1.38 26.53
N VAL A 157 -12.20 -0.70 27.36
CA VAL A 157 -11.93 -0.53 28.78
C VAL A 157 -11.87 -1.89 29.49
N ASP A 158 -12.86 -2.76 29.31
CA ASP A 158 -12.91 -4.08 29.92
C ASP A 158 -11.71 -4.97 29.55
N GLN A 159 -11.15 -4.80 28.35
CA GLN A 159 -9.92 -5.50 27.95
C GLN A 159 -8.68 -4.89 28.55
N LEU A 160 -8.56 -3.56 28.56
CA LEU A 160 -7.41 -2.87 29.14
C LEU A 160 -7.35 -3.02 30.67
N ASP A 161 -8.48 -3.09 31.37
CA ASP A 161 -8.52 -3.36 32.81
C ASP A 161 -7.95 -4.74 33.20
N LYS A 162 -7.95 -5.69 32.26
CA LYS A 162 -7.36 -7.02 32.47
C LYS A 162 -5.84 -7.02 32.30
N ILE A 163 -5.28 -5.93 31.78
CA ILE A 163 -3.85 -5.78 31.47
C ILE A 163 -3.24 -4.88 32.53
N ASP A 164 -2.60 -5.48 33.54
CA ASP A 164 -1.98 -4.78 34.66
C ASP A 164 -0.45 -4.86 34.54
N GLY A 165 0.22 -3.70 34.55
CA GLY A 165 1.67 -3.58 34.63
C GLY A 165 2.42 -3.98 33.35
N GLU A 166 1.70 -4.45 32.32
CA GLU A 166 2.26 -4.90 31.06
C GLU A 166 2.56 -3.74 30.09
N THR A 167 3.48 -4.01 29.16
CA THR A 167 3.72 -3.14 28.01
C THR A 167 2.82 -3.57 26.85
N ILE A 168 2.00 -2.65 26.36
CA ILE A 168 1.13 -2.87 25.20
C ILE A 168 1.56 -2.01 24.02
N ASP A 169 1.22 -2.46 22.81
CA ASP A 169 1.19 -1.60 21.63
C ASP A 169 -0.15 -0.85 21.61
N LEU A 170 -0.16 0.39 22.09
CA LEU A 170 -1.37 1.20 22.15
C LEU A 170 -1.91 1.46 20.74
N GLY A 171 -1.03 1.59 19.74
CA GLY A 171 -1.44 1.79 18.35
C GLY A 171 -2.25 0.61 17.82
N PHE A 172 -1.85 -0.62 18.15
CA PHE A 172 -2.61 -1.82 17.82
C PHE A 172 -4.01 -1.80 18.45
N TRP A 173 -4.12 -1.48 19.75
CA TRP A 173 -5.41 -1.39 20.45
C TRP A 173 -6.34 -0.31 19.88
N LEU A 174 -5.79 0.87 19.55
CA LEU A 174 -6.54 1.95 18.91
C LEU A 174 -7.02 1.56 17.51
N GLN A 175 -6.27 0.73 16.80
CA GLN A 175 -6.70 0.18 15.53
C GLN A 175 -7.82 -0.85 15.71
N LEU A 176 -7.72 -1.79 16.66
CA LEU A 176 -8.83 -2.72 16.98
C LEU A 176 -10.12 -1.96 17.31
N TYR A 177 -10.00 -0.91 18.14
CA TYR A 177 -11.10 -0.01 18.47
C TYR A 177 -11.76 0.60 17.23
N ALA A 178 -10.98 1.20 16.33
CA ALA A 178 -11.53 1.85 15.15
C ALA A 178 -12.27 0.87 14.23
N PHE A 179 -11.78 -0.37 14.09
CA PHE A 179 -12.51 -1.40 13.33
C PHE A 179 -13.82 -1.81 13.98
N ASP A 180 -13.80 -2.06 15.29
CA ASP A 180 -15.02 -2.45 16.01
C ASP A 180 -16.07 -1.33 16.04
N ILE A 181 -15.66 -0.06 16.11
CA ILE A 181 -16.57 1.07 15.93
C ILE A 181 -17.25 1.01 14.57
N ILE A 182 -16.50 0.80 13.48
CA ILE A 182 -17.09 0.73 12.14
C ILE A 182 -18.13 -0.39 12.05
N GLY A 183 -17.85 -1.55 12.65
CA GLY A 183 -18.82 -2.63 12.78
C GLY A 183 -20.08 -2.19 13.55
N ALA A 184 -19.88 -1.59 14.73
CA ALA A 184 -20.95 -1.15 15.60
C ALA A 184 -21.85 -0.11 14.93
N ILE A 185 -21.29 0.97 14.35
CA ILE A 185 -22.07 2.06 13.77
C ILE A 185 -22.68 1.71 12.41
N SER A 186 -22.03 0.82 11.64
CA SER A 186 -22.52 0.44 10.30
C SER A 186 -23.55 -0.67 10.36
N PHE A 187 -23.36 -1.66 11.24
CA PHE A 187 -24.12 -2.92 11.26
C PHE A 187 -24.76 -3.24 12.62
N SER A 188 -24.71 -2.32 13.59
CA SER A 188 -25.14 -2.56 14.99
C SER A 188 -24.45 -3.73 15.66
N LYS A 189 -23.23 -4.07 15.24
CA LYS A 189 -22.47 -5.17 15.80
C LYS A 189 -20.97 -4.92 15.63
N PRO A 190 -20.19 -4.79 16.71
CA PRO A 190 -18.74 -4.81 16.64
C PRO A 190 -18.23 -6.07 15.91
N PHE A 191 -17.06 -6.01 15.28
CA PHE A 191 -16.48 -7.19 14.63
C PHE A 191 -15.91 -8.19 15.66
N GLY A 192 -15.59 -7.71 16.86
CA GLY A 192 -15.10 -8.51 17.98
C GLY A 192 -13.57 -8.56 18.05
N TYR A 193 -12.88 -7.63 17.39
CA TYR A 193 -11.42 -7.60 17.37
C TYR A 193 -10.82 -7.18 18.70
N ILE A 194 -11.48 -6.26 19.43
CA ILE A 194 -11.08 -5.87 20.79
C ILE A 194 -11.19 -7.07 21.72
N GLU A 195 -12.34 -7.75 21.72
CA GLU A 195 -12.59 -8.91 22.59
C GLU A 195 -11.60 -10.05 22.33
N ALA A 196 -11.21 -10.26 21.07
CA ALA A 196 -10.23 -11.24 20.67
C ALA A 196 -8.78 -10.81 20.89
N ALA A 197 -8.53 -9.51 21.15
CA ALA A 197 -7.21 -8.88 21.14
C ALA A 197 -6.40 -9.24 19.87
N ASN A 198 -7.09 -9.35 18.72
CA ASN A 198 -6.53 -9.92 17.49
C ASN A 198 -7.26 -9.37 16.26
N ASP A 199 -6.52 -8.97 15.23
CA ASP A 199 -7.07 -8.45 13.97
C ASP A 199 -7.35 -9.54 12.91
N HIS A 200 -6.96 -10.78 13.21
CA HIS A 200 -7.05 -11.93 12.31
C HIS A 200 -6.38 -11.69 10.93
N GLY A 201 -5.33 -10.86 10.89
CA GLY A 201 -4.58 -10.50 9.69
C GLY A 201 -5.27 -9.44 8.81
N LEU A 202 -6.37 -8.84 9.27
CA LEU A 202 -7.08 -7.80 8.53
C LEU A 202 -6.23 -6.53 8.36
N PHE A 203 -5.44 -6.14 9.35
CA PHE A 203 -4.66 -4.90 9.31
C PHE A 203 -3.61 -4.96 8.22
N LEU A 204 -2.82 -6.04 8.19
CA LEU A 204 -1.82 -6.27 7.14
C LEU A 204 -2.47 -6.31 5.75
N ARG A 205 -3.67 -6.89 5.62
CA ARG A 205 -4.40 -6.93 4.36
C ARG A 205 -4.81 -5.53 3.88
N ILE A 206 -5.29 -4.69 4.78
CA ILE A 206 -5.67 -3.30 4.45
C ILE A 206 -4.43 -2.47 4.13
N GLN A 207 -3.37 -2.59 4.92
CA GLN A 207 -2.09 -1.93 4.67
C GLN A 207 -1.53 -2.30 3.29
N ASN A 208 -1.55 -3.58 2.92
CA ASN A 208 -1.15 -4.04 1.59
C ASN A 208 -2.05 -3.46 0.48
N SER A 209 -3.36 -3.38 0.72
CA SER A 209 -4.32 -2.80 -0.22
C SER A 209 -4.08 -1.30 -0.43
N MET A 210 -3.87 -0.53 0.65
CA MET A 210 -3.59 0.91 0.62
C MET A 210 -2.26 1.22 -0.04
N SER A 211 -1.21 0.48 0.32
CA SER A 211 0.12 0.59 -0.30
C SER A 211 0.06 0.26 -1.78
N SER A 212 -0.69 -0.79 -2.14
CA SER A 212 -0.90 -1.17 -3.54
C SER A 212 -1.64 -0.09 -4.33
N LEU A 213 -2.70 0.50 -3.77
CA LEU A 213 -3.43 1.60 -4.41
C LEU A 213 -2.54 2.83 -4.64
N ALA A 214 -1.68 3.18 -3.68
CA ALA A 214 -0.82 4.35 -3.76
C ALA A 214 0.07 4.37 -5.01
N TRP A 215 0.74 3.25 -5.31
CA TRP A 215 1.57 3.18 -6.51
C TRP A 215 0.76 2.88 -7.79
N LEU A 216 -0.33 2.11 -7.70
CA LEU A 216 -1.19 1.80 -8.86
C LEU A 216 -1.88 3.05 -9.42
N MET A 217 -2.17 4.06 -8.60
CA MET A 217 -2.67 5.36 -9.06
C MET A 217 -1.74 6.01 -10.08
N HIS A 218 -0.43 5.77 -9.99
CA HIS A 218 0.59 6.28 -10.92
C HIS A 218 0.97 5.29 -12.03
N ALA A 219 0.59 4.02 -11.87
CA ALA A 219 0.78 2.95 -12.84
C ALA A 219 -0.56 2.31 -13.27
N GLY A 220 -1.60 3.14 -13.49
CA GLY A 220 -2.97 2.63 -13.68
C GLY A 220 -3.19 1.73 -14.90
N TRP A 221 -2.25 1.68 -15.85
CA TRP A 221 -2.26 0.71 -16.93
C TRP A 221 -2.04 -0.72 -16.43
N ILE A 222 -1.25 -0.92 -15.37
CA ILE A 222 -1.05 -2.21 -14.70
C ILE A 222 -2.37 -2.65 -14.07
N PHE A 223 -3.05 -1.75 -13.37
CA PHE A 223 -4.37 -2.05 -12.81
C PHE A 223 -5.37 -2.46 -13.91
N ARG A 224 -5.47 -1.69 -15.01
CA ARG A 224 -6.37 -2.03 -16.12
C ARG A 224 -6.03 -3.37 -16.77
N LEU A 225 -4.75 -3.65 -16.97
CA LEU A 225 -4.30 -4.92 -17.51
C LEU A 225 -4.66 -6.07 -16.57
N HIS A 226 -4.39 -5.92 -15.27
CA HIS A 226 -4.78 -6.89 -14.26
C HIS A 226 -6.29 -7.13 -14.26
N GLN A 227 -7.13 -6.09 -14.29
CA GLN A 227 -8.59 -6.26 -14.32
C GLN A 227 -9.09 -7.00 -15.57
N LYS A 228 -8.40 -6.87 -16.71
CA LYS A 228 -8.73 -7.64 -17.92
C LYS A 228 -8.31 -9.10 -17.83
N LEU A 229 -7.18 -9.37 -17.18
CA LEU A 229 -6.61 -10.72 -17.05
C LEU A 229 -7.15 -11.47 -15.83
N SER A 230 -7.71 -10.78 -14.83
CA SER A 230 -8.15 -11.37 -13.57
C SER A 230 -9.17 -12.51 -13.69
N PRO A 231 -10.06 -12.56 -14.71
CA PRO A 231 -10.91 -13.74 -14.92
C PRO A 231 -10.12 -15.03 -15.22
N ILE A 232 -8.88 -14.91 -15.71
CA ILE A 232 -8.03 -16.03 -16.12
C ILE A 232 -6.99 -16.34 -15.03
N ILE A 233 -6.28 -15.31 -14.54
CA ILE A 233 -5.14 -15.48 -13.63
C ILE A 233 -5.50 -15.29 -12.15
N GLY A 234 -6.76 -15.03 -11.84
CA GLY A 234 -7.21 -14.62 -10.51
C GLY A 234 -6.82 -13.18 -10.17
N THR A 235 -7.14 -12.77 -8.94
CA THR A 235 -6.80 -11.43 -8.42
C THR A 235 -5.62 -11.55 -7.47
N TRP A 236 -4.49 -10.93 -7.82
CA TRP A 236 -3.26 -10.94 -7.01
C TRP A 236 -2.77 -9.52 -6.65
N LEU A 237 -3.32 -8.48 -7.27
CA LEU A 237 -3.07 -7.11 -6.82
C LEU A 237 -3.89 -6.81 -5.56
N ALA A 238 -3.21 -6.53 -4.44
CA ALA A 238 -3.85 -6.18 -3.18
C ALA A 238 -4.79 -4.96 -3.33
N GLY A 239 -4.49 -3.99 -4.20
CA GLY A 239 -5.39 -2.86 -4.46
C GLY A 239 -6.77 -3.25 -5.02
N ALA A 240 -6.91 -4.46 -5.57
CA ALA A 240 -8.19 -4.98 -6.02
C ALA A 240 -9.03 -5.62 -4.89
N ASP A 241 -8.46 -5.84 -3.69
CA ASP A 241 -9.17 -6.46 -2.56
C ASP A 241 -10.35 -5.63 -2.05
N ARG A 242 -10.39 -4.31 -2.36
CA ARG A 242 -11.57 -3.47 -2.10
C ARG A 242 -12.83 -4.04 -2.78
N ASN A 243 -12.70 -4.60 -3.99
CA ASN A 243 -13.78 -5.30 -4.68
C ASN A 243 -13.82 -6.80 -4.37
N GLY A 244 -12.78 -7.32 -3.73
CA GLY A 244 -12.65 -8.71 -3.31
C GLY A 244 -13.14 -8.91 -1.87
N HIS A 245 -12.19 -9.02 -0.95
CA HIS A 245 -12.47 -9.37 0.44
C HIS A 245 -13.36 -8.36 1.17
N PHE A 246 -13.08 -7.06 1.06
CA PHE A 246 -13.86 -6.05 1.79
C PHE A 246 -15.30 -5.95 1.30
N PHE A 247 -15.51 -6.13 0.01
CA PHE A 247 -16.86 -6.21 -0.54
C PHE A 247 -17.61 -7.43 -0.02
N ARG A 248 -16.97 -8.61 0.02
CA ARG A 248 -17.57 -9.82 0.59
C ARG A 248 -17.89 -9.67 2.08
N LEU A 249 -16.98 -9.08 2.85
CA LEU A 249 -17.17 -8.82 4.28
C LEU A 249 -18.38 -7.89 4.50
N ALA A 250 -18.48 -6.79 3.75
CA ALA A 250 -19.62 -5.88 3.83
C ALA A 250 -20.95 -6.58 3.46
N VAL A 251 -20.97 -7.39 2.40
CA VAL A 251 -22.16 -8.15 2.00
C VAL A 251 -22.56 -9.17 3.08
N GLN A 252 -21.59 -9.87 3.68
CA GLN A 252 -21.85 -10.81 4.78
C GLN A 252 -22.50 -10.10 5.97
N GLU A 253 -21.98 -8.95 6.37
CA GLU A 253 -22.54 -8.18 7.49
C GLU A 253 -23.90 -7.56 7.17
N ILE A 254 -24.13 -7.11 5.93
CA ILE A 254 -25.45 -6.67 5.48
C ILE A 254 -26.47 -7.80 5.60
N ASN A 255 -26.13 -8.99 5.13
CA ASN A 255 -27.03 -10.15 5.19
C ASN A 255 -27.30 -10.56 6.63
N ALA A 256 -26.25 -10.66 7.46
CA ALA A 256 -26.40 -10.95 8.88
C ALA A 256 -27.27 -9.91 9.59
N ARG A 257 -27.15 -8.61 9.25
CA ARG A 257 -27.99 -7.55 9.80
C ARG A 257 -29.44 -7.63 9.32
N LYS A 258 -29.69 -8.04 8.08
CA LYS A 258 -31.03 -8.32 7.53
C LYS A 258 -31.67 -9.50 8.25
N GLU A 259 -30.93 -10.59 8.48
CA GLU A 259 -31.38 -11.78 9.20
C GLU A 259 -31.70 -11.49 10.68
N ARG A 260 -30.85 -10.71 11.36
CA ARG A 260 -31.12 -10.25 12.74
C ARG A 260 -32.40 -9.41 12.86
N GLY A 261 -32.81 -8.74 11.78
CA GLY A 261 -33.98 -7.87 11.77
C GLY A 261 -33.85 -6.66 12.72
N GLY A 262 -34.96 -5.96 12.94
CA GLY A 262 -35.04 -4.81 13.86
C GLY A 262 -34.73 -3.43 13.24
N ASP A 263 -35.24 -2.38 13.90
CA ASP A 263 -35.22 -0.99 13.44
C ASP A 263 -34.05 -0.17 14.04
N SER A 264 -32.88 -0.81 14.21
CA SER A 264 -31.70 -0.11 14.73
C SER A 264 -31.32 1.06 13.82
N LYS A 265 -31.00 2.19 14.42
CA LYS A 265 -30.63 3.44 13.75
C LYS A 265 -29.14 3.51 13.37
N ASP A 266 -28.51 2.35 13.12
CA ASP A 266 -27.20 2.28 12.47
C ASP A 266 -27.22 2.88 11.05
N ILE A 267 -26.05 3.08 10.47
CA ILE A 267 -25.91 3.66 9.12
C ILE A 267 -26.68 2.81 8.11
N LEU A 268 -26.58 1.48 8.16
CA LEU A 268 -27.26 0.58 7.23
C LEU A 268 -28.80 0.69 7.33
N GLY A 269 -29.35 0.78 8.53
CA GLY A 269 -30.78 0.99 8.78
C GLY A 269 -31.27 2.35 8.27
N GLN A 270 -30.46 3.39 8.39
CA GLN A 270 -30.74 4.70 7.80
C GLN A 270 -30.68 4.66 6.26
N LEU A 271 -29.77 3.87 5.68
CA LEU A 271 -29.71 3.65 4.23
C LEU A 271 -30.92 2.84 3.72
N PHE A 272 -31.34 1.78 4.42
CA PHE A 272 -32.58 1.05 4.12
C PHE A 272 -33.80 1.97 4.20
N THR A 273 -33.86 2.86 5.20
CA THR A 273 -34.92 3.87 5.29
C THR A 273 -34.90 4.81 4.08
N THR A 274 -33.72 5.21 3.63
CA THR A 274 -33.58 6.07 2.45
C THR A 274 -34.01 5.34 1.17
N GLN A 275 -33.60 4.09 1.00
CA GLN A 275 -33.97 3.24 -0.13
C GLN A 275 -35.50 3.10 -0.29
N LYS A 276 -36.26 3.03 0.81
CA LYS A 276 -37.74 3.01 0.77
C LYS A 276 -38.36 4.25 0.14
N THR A 277 -37.69 5.40 0.19
CA THR A 277 -38.18 6.69 -0.36
C THR A 277 -37.47 7.10 -1.64
N LYS A 278 -36.31 6.50 -1.94
CA LYS A 278 -35.46 6.81 -3.09
C LYS A 278 -35.04 5.51 -3.76
N SER A 279 -35.88 5.01 -4.68
CA SER A 279 -35.66 3.74 -5.39
C SER A 279 -34.38 3.72 -6.22
N GLN A 280 -33.77 4.88 -6.52
CA GLN A 280 -32.46 4.94 -7.17
C GLN A 280 -31.30 4.39 -6.31
N LEU A 281 -31.48 4.22 -4.99
CA LEU A 281 -30.47 3.62 -4.12
C LEU A 281 -30.65 2.09 -4.11
N THR A 282 -29.84 1.39 -4.89
CA THR A 282 -29.95 -0.08 -5.01
C THR A 282 -29.25 -0.82 -3.87
N ASP A 283 -29.57 -2.10 -3.68
CA ASP A 283 -28.86 -2.97 -2.74
C ASP A 283 -27.35 -3.04 -3.03
N GLN A 284 -26.98 -3.00 -4.31
CA GLN A 284 -25.58 -2.98 -4.73
C GLN A 284 -24.89 -1.67 -4.34
N ASP A 285 -25.57 -0.53 -4.46
CA ASP A 285 -25.04 0.77 -4.04
C ASP A 285 -24.82 0.81 -2.53
N ILE A 286 -25.76 0.25 -1.75
CA ILE A 286 -25.61 0.10 -0.29
C ILE A 286 -24.40 -0.79 0.02
N ALA A 287 -24.24 -1.93 -0.66
CA ALA A 287 -23.08 -2.80 -0.47
C ALA A 287 -21.75 -2.08 -0.78
N PHE A 288 -21.68 -1.29 -1.85
CA PHE A 288 -20.49 -0.49 -2.15
C PHE A 288 -20.24 0.61 -1.11
N MET A 289 -21.29 1.26 -0.62
CA MET A 289 -21.17 2.26 0.44
C MET A 289 -20.66 1.63 1.74
N MET A 290 -21.19 0.48 2.15
CA MET A 290 -20.73 -0.25 3.35
C MET A 290 -19.32 -0.79 3.20
N THR A 291 -18.94 -1.25 2.01
CA THR A 291 -17.55 -1.58 1.68
C THR A 291 -16.64 -0.38 1.88
N SER A 292 -17.09 0.82 1.50
CA SER A 292 -16.33 2.06 1.71
C SER A 292 -16.18 2.43 3.18
N ASN A 293 -17.16 2.13 4.04
CA ASN A 293 -17.04 2.35 5.48
C ASN A 293 -15.98 1.45 6.09
N VAL A 294 -16.06 0.14 5.81
CA VAL A 294 -15.11 -0.85 6.32
C VAL A 294 -13.68 -0.57 5.82
N PHE A 295 -13.53 -0.18 4.55
CA PHE A 295 -12.21 0.06 3.96
C PHE A 295 -11.60 1.41 4.33
N GLY A 296 -12.42 2.46 4.50
CA GLY A 296 -11.92 3.83 4.66
C GLY A 296 -11.98 4.39 6.08
N GLY A 297 -12.90 3.90 6.91
CA GLY A 297 -13.18 4.48 8.23
C GLY A 297 -12.17 4.09 9.30
N SER A 298 -11.68 2.84 9.29
CA SER A 298 -10.92 2.30 10.41
C SER A 298 -9.49 2.88 10.52
N ASP A 299 -8.64 2.68 9.50
CA ASP A 299 -7.22 3.06 9.59
C ASP A 299 -6.99 4.57 9.72
N THR A 300 -7.89 5.39 9.16
CA THR A 300 -7.75 6.86 9.22
C THR A 300 -8.00 7.39 10.62
N THR A 301 -9.03 6.90 11.31
CA THR A 301 -9.27 7.23 12.72
C THR A 301 -8.19 6.64 13.61
N ALA A 302 -7.82 5.36 13.42
CA ALA A 302 -6.76 4.72 14.21
C ALA A 302 -5.46 5.54 14.16
N THR A 303 -5.04 5.96 12.97
CA THR A 303 -3.86 6.82 12.79
C THR A 303 -3.99 8.16 13.53
N SER A 304 -5.17 8.78 13.49
CA SER A 304 -5.44 10.06 14.15
C SER A 304 -5.39 9.92 15.69
N LEU A 305 -5.97 8.85 16.23
CA LEU A 305 -5.87 8.49 17.64
C LEU A 305 -4.42 8.25 18.04
N CYS A 306 -3.68 7.43 17.28
CA CYS A 306 -2.27 7.17 17.51
C CYS A 306 -1.45 8.46 17.54
N ALA A 307 -1.71 9.38 16.61
CA ALA A 307 -1.05 10.69 16.57
C ALA A 307 -1.32 11.51 17.85
N VAL A 308 -2.57 11.54 18.32
CA VAL A 308 -2.94 12.24 19.57
C VAL A 308 -2.17 11.68 20.75
N PHE A 309 -2.25 10.36 20.98
CA PHE A 309 -1.55 9.74 22.11
C PHE A 309 -0.03 9.90 22.00
N LEU A 310 0.54 9.69 20.82
CA LEU A 310 1.98 9.85 20.59
C LEU A 310 2.47 11.27 20.93
N LEU A 311 1.75 12.30 20.46
CA LEU A 311 2.14 13.68 20.69
C LEU A 311 1.94 14.11 22.14
N LEU A 312 0.86 13.67 22.79
CA LEU A 312 0.66 13.91 24.22
C LEU A 312 1.76 13.25 25.06
N LEU A 313 2.11 11.99 24.78
CA LEU A 313 3.18 11.27 25.50
C LEU A 313 4.56 11.89 25.30
N ARG A 314 4.77 12.61 24.19
CA ARG A 314 6.02 13.33 23.90
C ARG A 314 6.05 14.77 24.43
N ASN A 315 4.91 15.31 24.88
CA ASN A 315 4.78 16.70 25.33
C ASN A 315 4.05 16.75 26.68
N PRO A 316 4.76 16.49 27.80
CA PRO A 316 4.19 16.42 29.14
C PRO A 316 3.38 17.67 29.52
N ASP A 317 3.84 18.86 29.18
CA ASP A 317 3.13 20.11 29.49
C ASP A 317 1.72 20.15 28.86
N ALA A 318 1.60 19.68 27.62
CA ALA A 318 0.32 19.60 26.94
C ALA A 318 -0.55 18.48 27.52
N TYR A 319 0.04 17.35 27.91
CA TYR A 319 -0.66 16.27 28.61
C TYR A 319 -1.23 16.76 29.95
N GLU A 320 -0.41 17.41 30.79
CA GLU A 320 -0.82 17.92 32.11
C GLU A 320 -1.96 18.93 31.98
N ARG A 321 -1.84 19.89 31.04
CA ARG A 321 -2.89 20.87 30.79
C ARG A 321 -4.20 20.24 30.33
N LEU A 322 -4.14 19.20 29.49
CA LEU A 322 -5.33 18.44 29.09
C LEU A 322 -5.96 17.71 30.27
N MET A 323 -5.14 17.08 31.10
CA MET A 323 -5.62 16.41 32.32
C MET A 323 -6.24 17.39 33.32
N ASP A 324 -5.72 18.61 33.42
CA ASP A 324 -6.29 19.65 34.28
C ASP A 324 -7.66 20.12 33.78
N GLU A 325 -7.84 20.27 32.46
CA GLU A 325 -9.17 20.53 31.87
C GLU A 325 -10.17 19.42 32.24
N PHE A 326 -9.77 18.16 32.11
CA PHE A 326 -10.62 17.02 32.46
C PHE A 326 -10.96 16.98 33.96
N LYS A 327 -9.96 17.16 34.84
CA LYS A 327 -10.18 17.21 36.29
C LYS A 327 -11.13 18.34 36.67
N GLN A 328 -10.96 19.52 36.09
CA GLN A 328 -11.81 20.68 36.35
C GLN A 328 -13.25 20.42 35.91
N LYS A 329 -13.46 19.91 34.69
CA LYS A 329 -14.80 19.60 34.17
C LYS A 329 -15.48 18.48 34.97
N LYS A 330 -14.73 17.43 35.37
CA LYS A 330 -15.24 16.37 36.25
C LYS A 330 -15.65 16.90 37.62
N ALA A 331 -14.84 17.76 38.24
CA ALA A 331 -15.17 18.39 39.52
C ALA A 331 -16.42 19.29 39.46
N GLN A 332 -16.73 19.84 38.28
CA GLN A 332 -17.96 20.60 38.03
C GLN A 332 -19.18 19.70 37.72
N GLY A 333 -19.03 18.38 37.70
CA GLY A 333 -20.09 17.45 37.31
C GLY A 333 -20.44 17.53 35.82
N LYS A 334 -19.49 17.95 34.97
CA LYS A 334 -19.68 18.13 33.52
C LYS A 334 -19.01 17.05 32.65
N LEU A 335 -18.53 15.98 33.28
CA LEU A 335 -18.03 14.79 32.60
C LEU A 335 -18.67 13.58 33.27
N SER A 336 -19.52 12.89 32.53
CA SER A 336 -20.11 11.61 32.95
C SER A 336 -19.16 10.44 32.68
N ASP A 337 -19.56 9.22 33.07
CA ASP A 337 -18.83 7.98 32.76
C ASP A 337 -19.87 6.91 32.35
N PRO A 338 -19.93 6.50 31.05
CA PRO A 338 -19.09 6.96 29.95
C PRO A 338 -19.36 8.42 29.57
N ILE A 339 -18.31 9.14 29.16
CA ILE A 339 -18.39 10.55 28.77
C ILE A 339 -19.25 10.69 27.50
N THR A 340 -20.19 11.63 27.51
CA THR A 340 -21.01 11.92 26.31
C THR A 340 -20.23 12.74 25.27
N PHE A 341 -20.67 12.69 24.01
CA PHE A 341 -20.09 13.47 22.94
C PHE A 341 -20.17 14.97 23.21
N GLU A 342 -21.32 15.46 23.68
CA GLU A 342 -21.53 16.89 23.99
C GLU A 342 -20.59 17.36 25.11
N GLU A 343 -20.43 16.57 26.16
CA GLU A 343 -19.54 16.88 27.27
C GLU A 343 -18.06 16.95 26.81
N ALA A 344 -17.61 15.96 26.04
CA ALA A 344 -16.25 15.93 25.53
C ALA A 344 -15.99 16.96 24.42
N GLU A 345 -16.98 17.30 23.58
CA GLU A 345 -16.88 18.39 22.60
C GLU A 345 -16.68 19.75 23.31
N SER A 346 -17.25 19.90 24.52
CA SER A 346 -17.09 21.11 25.34
C SER A 346 -15.69 21.30 25.94
N CYS A 347 -14.80 20.30 25.83
CA CYS A 347 -13.42 20.37 26.31
C CYS A 347 -12.55 21.04 25.22
N GLU A 348 -12.41 22.37 25.30
CA GLU A 348 -11.78 23.18 24.27
C GLU A 348 -10.31 22.79 24.03
N TYR A 349 -9.58 22.44 25.09
CA TYR A 349 -8.20 22.02 24.96
C TYR A 349 -8.06 20.63 24.35
N LEU A 350 -8.96 19.68 24.66
CA LEU A 350 -9.07 18.41 23.94
C LEU A 350 -9.27 18.63 22.43
N GLN A 351 -10.19 19.52 22.05
CA GLN A 351 -10.43 19.84 20.64
C GLN A 351 -9.17 20.40 19.98
N ALA A 352 -8.48 21.31 20.66
CA ALA A 352 -7.22 21.90 20.21
C ALA A 352 -6.11 20.85 20.03
N VAL A 353 -5.97 19.91 20.97
CA VAL A 353 -5.04 18.78 20.90
C VAL A 353 -5.34 17.89 19.69
N MET A 354 -6.61 17.56 19.44
CA MET A 354 -7.00 16.75 18.28
C MET A 354 -6.66 17.45 16.95
N TYR A 355 -7.02 18.72 16.80
CA TYR A 355 -6.68 19.49 15.61
C TYR A 355 -5.16 19.58 15.40
N GLU A 356 -4.39 19.88 16.44
CA GLU A 356 -2.94 20.01 16.31
C GLU A 356 -2.26 18.68 16.03
N SER A 357 -2.75 17.58 16.63
CA SER A 357 -2.19 16.25 16.42
C SER A 357 -2.37 15.80 14.98
N MET A 358 -3.59 15.95 14.45
CA MET A 358 -3.87 15.62 13.05
C MET A 358 -3.20 16.61 12.09
N ARG A 359 -2.90 17.85 12.51
CA ARG A 359 -2.14 18.80 11.69
C ARG A 359 -0.72 18.29 11.47
N LEU A 360 -0.03 17.88 12.54
CA LEU A 360 1.35 17.39 12.50
C LEU A 360 1.49 15.97 11.93
N HIS A 361 0.53 15.09 12.22
CA HIS A 361 0.49 13.74 11.67
C HIS A 361 -0.83 13.48 10.91
N PRO A 362 -0.99 14.07 9.71
CA PRO A 362 -2.12 13.78 8.84
C PRO A 362 -2.19 12.31 8.46
N PRO A 363 -3.37 11.65 8.53
CA PRO A 363 -3.49 10.26 8.11
C PRO A 363 -3.17 10.05 6.63
N PHE A 364 -3.40 11.04 5.76
CA PHE A 364 -3.25 10.88 4.32
C PHE A 364 -1.85 11.30 3.83
N GLY A 365 -1.13 10.36 3.21
CA GLY A 365 0.28 10.50 2.81
C GLY A 365 0.52 10.79 1.32
N MET A 366 -0.54 11.09 0.57
CA MET A 366 -0.47 11.26 -0.89
C MET A 366 -1.01 12.61 -1.35
N ILE A 367 -0.60 13.06 -2.54
CA ILE A 367 -1.16 14.27 -3.16
C ILE A 367 -2.63 14.02 -3.54
N MET A 368 -3.51 14.97 -3.19
CA MET A 368 -4.91 14.92 -3.61
C MET A 368 -5.09 15.51 -5.01
N ASP A 369 -4.67 14.76 -6.03
CA ASP A 369 -4.57 15.20 -7.42
C ASP A 369 -5.89 15.74 -8.01
N ARG A 370 -5.81 16.85 -8.74
CA ARG A 370 -6.90 17.49 -9.49
C ARG A 370 -6.47 17.84 -10.90
N ASP A 371 -7.38 17.65 -11.87
CA ASP A 371 -7.17 18.12 -13.23
C ASP A 371 -7.35 19.65 -13.27
N VAL A 372 -6.40 20.35 -13.89
CA VAL A 372 -6.53 21.78 -14.17
C VAL A 372 -7.65 21.97 -15.21
N PRO A 373 -8.65 22.83 -14.94
CA PRO A 373 -9.80 23.02 -15.82
C PRO A 373 -9.41 23.67 -17.15
N ALA A 374 -10.37 23.70 -18.07
CA ALA A 374 -10.22 24.38 -19.36
C ALA A 374 -9.83 25.86 -19.16
N GLY A 375 -8.87 26.33 -19.94
CA GLY A 375 -8.33 27.69 -19.81
C GLY A 375 -7.18 27.84 -18.79
N GLY A 376 -6.76 26.76 -18.13
CA GLY A 376 -5.61 26.74 -17.22
C GLY A 376 -5.88 27.37 -15.86
N MET A 377 -4.82 27.56 -15.07
CA MET A 377 -4.85 28.26 -13.79
C MET A 377 -3.62 29.15 -13.58
N ARG A 378 -3.73 30.15 -12.71
CA ARG A 378 -2.60 31.00 -12.32
C ARG A 378 -2.19 30.68 -10.88
N ILE A 379 -0.89 30.52 -10.65
CA ILE A 379 -0.30 30.36 -9.31
C ILE A 379 0.76 31.46 -9.18
N GLY A 380 0.43 32.52 -8.45
CA GLY A 380 1.24 33.74 -8.44
C GLY A 380 1.46 34.28 -9.86
N LYS A 381 2.72 34.40 -10.28
CA LYS A 381 3.09 34.85 -11.63
C LYS A 381 3.02 33.75 -12.70
N ASP A 382 2.93 32.49 -12.28
CA ASP A 382 3.02 31.35 -13.19
C ASP A 382 1.65 30.95 -13.74
N TYR A 383 1.61 30.69 -15.04
CA TYR A 383 0.46 30.06 -15.70
C TYR A 383 0.69 28.56 -15.85
N VAL A 384 -0.28 27.77 -15.40
CA VAL A 384 -0.33 26.30 -15.53
C VAL A 384 -1.41 25.97 -16.56
N PRO A 385 -1.06 25.29 -17.67
CA PRO A 385 -2.02 25.00 -18.73
C PRO A 385 -3.01 23.90 -18.34
N GLU A 386 -4.15 23.89 -19.01
CA GLU A 386 -5.12 22.78 -18.96
C GLU A 386 -4.48 21.43 -19.29
N GLY A 387 -5.07 20.34 -18.79
CA GLY A 387 -4.51 18.98 -18.96
C GLY A 387 -3.30 18.66 -18.05
N THR A 388 -2.82 19.65 -17.31
CA THR A 388 -1.93 19.45 -16.16
C THR A 388 -2.72 18.91 -14.97
N VAL A 389 -2.09 18.07 -14.17
CA VAL A 389 -2.63 17.65 -12.88
C VAL A 389 -1.88 18.41 -11.77
N VAL A 390 -2.63 18.97 -10.83
CA VAL A 390 -2.11 19.74 -9.70
C VAL A 390 -2.67 19.21 -8.39
N GLY A 391 -1.95 19.42 -7.29
CA GLY A 391 -2.49 19.17 -5.98
C GLY A 391 -1.47 19.42 -4.87
N THR A 392 -1.91 19.26 -3.64
CA THR A 392 -1.03 19.23 -2.47
C THR A 392 -1.27 17.98 -1.64
N ILE A 393 -0.36 17.77 -0.69
CA ILE A 393 -0.46 16.75 0.36
C ILE A 393 -0.66 17.46 1.72
N PRO A 394 -1.52 16.94 2.62
CA PRO A 394 -1.70 17.51 3.95
C PRO A 394 -0.38 17.79 4.69
N TRP A 395 0.58 16.87 4.63
CA TRP A 395 1.90 16.98 5.23
C TRP A 395 2.70 18.21 4.79
N VAL A 396 2.49 18.69 3.57
CA VAL A 396 3.15 19.90 3.04
C VAL A 396 2.37 21.15 3.46
N ILE A 397 1.06 21.21 3.20
CA ILE A 397 0.26 22.40 3.51
C ILE A 397 0.20 22.68 5.02
N HIS A 398 0.25 21.64 5.85
CA HIS A 398 0.23 21.76 7.32
C HIS A 398 1.56 22.19 7.93
N THR A 399 2.65 22.22 7.17
CA THR A 399 3.99 22.59 7.65
C THR A 399 4.48 23.91 7.05
N LEU A 400 3.66 24.59 6.24
CA LEU A 400 4.02 25.89 5.66
C LEU A 400 4.08 27.01 6.72
N PRO A 401 5.25 27.65 6.92
CA PRO A 401 5.37 28.75 7.88
C PRO A 401 4.50 29.96 7.54
N GLU A 402 4.19 30.17 6.26
CA GLU A 402 3.27 31.22 5.78
C GLU A 402 1.86 31.10 6.38
N ILE A 403 1.43 29.87 6.70
CA ILE A 403 0.12 29.60 7.30
C ILE A 403 0.27 29.46 8.82
N TRP A 404 1.26 28.69 9.27
CA TRP A 404 1.31 28.19 10.65
C TRP A 404 2.28 28.95 11.56
N GLY A 405 3.12 29.83 11.01
CA GLY A 405 4.17 30.54 11.73
C GLY A 405 5.54 29.84 11.70
N PRO A 406 6.59 30.46 12.25
CA PRO A 406 7.95 29.92 12.25
C PRO A 406 8.09 28.59 13.01
N ASP A 407 7.15 28.33 13.92
CA ASP A 407 7.02 27.15 14.77
C ASP A 407 6.02 26.12 14.19
N ALA A 408 5.87 26.10 12.87
CA ALA A 408 4.94 25.20 12.17
C ALA A 408 5.19 23.71 12.45
N GLU A 409 6.41 23.30 12.78
CA GLU A 409 6.75 21.90 13.07
C GLU A 409 6.56 21.54 14.56
N GLU A 410 6.27 22.51 15.44
CA GLU A 410 6.07 22.29 16.88
C GLU A 410 4.65 21.85 17.21
N PHE A 411 4.50 20.98 18.22
CA PHE A 411 3.19 20.61 18.76
C PHE A 411 2.72 21.66 19.76
N ARG A 412 1.84 22.55 19.29
CA ARG A 412 1.29 23.64 20.11
C ARG A 412 -0.23 23.74 19.98
N PRO A 413 -1.00 22.96 20.77
CA PRO A 413 -2.46 23.01 20.76
C PRO A 413 -3.05 24.42 20.93
N GLU A 414 -2.38 25.30 21.67
CA GLU A 414 -2.79 26.70 21.92
C GLU A 414 -3.10 27.48 20.64
N ARG A 415 -2.49 27.09 19.52
CA ARG A 415 -2.72 27.68 18.20
C ARG A 415 -4.21 27.65 17.80
N TRP A 416 -4.97 26.70 18.33
CA TRP A 416 -6.40 26.50 18.05
C TRP A 416 -7.34 27.19 19.05
N LEU A 417 -6.81 27.75 20.14
CA LEU A 417 -7.59 28.46 21.17
C LEU A 417 -7.76 29.95 20.86
N ASP A 418 -6.92 30.50 19.98
CA ASP A 418 -7.04 31.86 19.47
C ASP A 418 -8.30 31.97 18.60
N GLN A 419 -9.38 32.54 19.14
CA GLN A 419 -10.67 32.66 18.46
C GLN A 419 -10.60 33.49 17.17
N GLU A 420 -9.72 34.48 17.10
CA GLU A 420 -9.57 35.32 15.90
C GLU A 420 -8.91 34.54 14.77
N ARG A 421 -7.88 33.74 15.09
CA ARG A 421 -7.11 32.98 14.09
C ARG A 421 -7.65 31.58 13.83
N GLN A 422 -8.48 31.02 14.70
CA GLN A 422 -9.00 29.66 14.56
C GLN A 422 -9.74 29.46 13.22
N SER A 423 -10.54 30.45 12.82
CA SER A 423 -11.27 30.39 11.54
C SER A 423 -10.34 30.41 10.33
N TYR A 424 -9.18 31.05 10.44
CA TYR A 424 -8.14 31.08 9.41
C TYR A 424 -7.45 29.71 9.33
N TYR A 425 -6.98 29.14 10.44
CA TYR A 425 -6.33 27.82 10.45
C TYR A 425 -7.26 26.70 9.96
N LYS A 426 -8.54 26.73 10.35
CA LYS A 426 -9.54 25.74 9.89
C LYS A 426 -9.71 25.71 8.36
N ARG A 427 -9.41 26.79 7.64
CA ARG A 427 -9.45 26.82 6.16
C ARG A 427 -8.32 26.02 5.53
N PHE A 428 -7.22 25.80 6.24
CA PHE A 428 -6.05 25.06 5.78
C PHE A 428 -5.91 23.67 6.42
N PHE A 429 -6.86 23.29 7.28
CA PHE A 429 -6.91 21.95 7.88
C PHE A 429 -7.41 20.92 6.87
N PHE A 430 -6.48 20.28 6.18
CA PHE A 430 -6.69 19.46 4.99
C PHE A 430 -6.82 17.95 5.26
N ASN A 431 -7.11 17.54 6.50
CA ASN A 431 -7.26 16.12 6.86
C ASN A 431 -8.54 15.49 6.33
N PHE A 432 -9.60 16.28 6.17
CA PHE A 432 -10.89 15.80 5.67
C PHE A 432 -11.13 16.21 4.21
N GLY A 433 -10.09 16.60 3.47
CA GLY A 433 -10.23 17.16 2.14
C GLY A 433 -10.88 18.56 2.16
N GLY A 434 -11.53 18.96 1.05
CA GLY A 434 -12.12 20.29 0.92
C GLY A 434 -13.31 20.33 -0.04
N GLY A 435 -14.11 21.39 0.11
CA GLY A 435 -15.23 21.70 -0.77
C GLY A 435 -16.32 20.62 -0.82
N SER A 436 -16.88 20.38 -2.01
CA SER A 436 -17.89 19.33 -2.25
C SER A 436 -17.38 17.91 -1.98
N ARG A 437 -16.06 17.74 -1.88
CA ARG A 437 -15.37 16.45 -1.70
C ARG A 437 -14.92 16.20 -0.26
N THR A 438 -15.36 17.04 0.69
CA THR A 438 -15.09 16.85 2.13
C THR A 438 -15.50 15.45 2.59
N CYS A 439 -14.66 14.82 3.41
CA CYS A 439 -14.85 13.49 3.96
C CYS A 439 -16.25 13.32 4.53
N LEU A 440 -16.91 12.21 4.17
CA LEU A 440 -18.26 11.94 4.64
C LEU A 440 -18.27 11.49 6.11
N GLY A 441 -17.24 10.75 6.52
CA GLY A 441 -17.09 10.24 7.90
C GLY A 441 -16.50 11.23 8.89
N LYS A 442 -16.31 12.51 8.53
CA LYS A 442 -15.68 13.51 9.42
C LYS A 442 -16.30 13.53 10.82
N ASN A 443 -17.62 13.58 10.90
CA ASN A 443 -18.31 13.70 12.18
C ASN A 443 -18.24 12.40 13.00
N ILE A 444 -18.22 11.24 12.33
CA ILE A 444 -18.05 9.93 12.98
C ILE A 444 -16.67 9.84 13.62
N SER A 445 -15.64 10.16 12.84
CA SER A 445 -14.25 10.15 13.30
C SER A 445 -14.07 11.12 14.47
N TRP A 446 -14.69 12.30 14.39
CA TRP A 446 -14.66 13.25 15.50
C TRP A 446 -15.37 12.73 16.74
N LEU A 447 -16.55 12.13 16.60
CA LEU A 447 -17.32 11.53 17.69
C LEU A 447 -16.52 10.46 18.44
N GLU A 448 -16.00 9.47 17.72
CA GLU A 448 -15.30 8.34 18.34
C GLU A 448 -14.00 8.79 19.03
N MET A 449 -13.23 9.68 18.41
CA MET A 449 -12.01 10.22 19.03
C MET A 449 -12.32 11.05 20.27
N THR A 450 -13.29 11.96 20.16
CA THR A 450 -13.67 12.89 21.24
C THR A 450 -14.14 12.15 22.49
N LYS A 451 -14.79 10.98 22.33
CA LYS A 451 -15.20 10.15 23.47
C LYS A 451 -14.08 9.25 24.00
N LEU A 452 -13.29 8.63 23.11
CA LEU A 452 -12.27 7.67 23.52
C LEU A 452 -11.11 8.32 24.30
N ILE A 453 -10.56 9.42 23.77
CA ILE A 453 -9.37 10.08 24.33
C ILE A 453 -9.54 10.41 25.82
N PRO A 454 -10.55 11.18 26.24
CA PRO A 454 -10.72 11.50 27.65
C PRO A 454 -11.02 10.26 28.50
N THR A 455 -11.80 9.29 27.97
CA THR A 455 -12.13 8.06 28.70
C THR A 455 -10.87 7.28 29.07
N LEU A 456 -9.95 7.10 28.12
CA LEU A 456 -8.71 6.38 28.38
C LEU A 456 -7.75 7.18 29.27
N LEU A 457 -7.55 8.47 29.00
CA LEU A 457 -6.60 9.30 29.77
C LEU A 457 -7.04 9.52 31.22
N MET A 458 -8.34 9.56 31.50
CA MET A 458 -8.86 9.69 32.86
C MET A 458 -8.84 8.39 33.65
N ARG A 459 -8.65 7.24 32.99
CA ARG A 459 -8.62 5.91 33.60
C ARG A 459 -7.21 5.35 33.74
N TYR A 460 -6.35 5.61 32.75
CA TYR A 460 -5.00 5.06 32.65
C TYR A 460 -3.95 6.17 32.55
N ASP A 461 -2.88 6.07 33.35
CA ASP A 461 -1.72 6.96 33.26
C ASP A 461 -0.62 6.36 32.36
N PHE A 462 -0.89 6.29 31.06
CA PHE A 462 0.03 5.69 30.10
C PHE A 462 1.43 6.30 30.16
N LYS A 463 2.45 5.46 30.37
CA LYS A 463 3.86 5.88 30.32
C LYS A 463 4.52 5.39 29.03
N PRO A 464 5.21 6.24 28.28
CA PRO A 464 5.97 5.79 27.11
C PRO A 464 7.11 4.88 27.57
N ILE A 465 7.40 3.82 26.80
CA ILE A 465 8.55 2.97 27.11
C ILE A 465 9.88 3.69 26.81
N GLU A 466 10.92 3.40 27.59
CA GLU A 466 12.26 3.93 27.32
C GLU A 466 12.73 3.50 25.92
N GLY A 467 13.21 4.46 25.13
CA GLY A 467 13.68 4.20 23.77
C GLY A 467 12.58 3.84 22.76
N MET A 468 11.30 4.20 23.03
CA MET A 468 10.18 3.99 22.10
C MET A 468 10.52 4.44 20.66
N LYS A 469 10.60 3.47 19.74
CA LYS A 469 10.82 3.72 18.31
C LYS A 469 9.50 3.66 17.58
N VAL A 470 9.04 4.82 17.10
CA VAL A 470 7.86 4.92 16.25
C VAL A 470 8.30 4.97 14.79
N VAL A 471 7.69 4.13 13.97
CA VAL A 471 7.92 4.08 12.53
C VAL A 471 6.71 4.67 11.81
N GLU A 472 6.97 5.53 10.83
CA GLU A 472 5.95 6.02 9.90
C GLU A 472 6.00 5.17 8.63
N ASN A 473 4.90 4.48 8.33
CA ASN A 473 4.75 3.70 7.11
C ASN A 473 3.69 4.33 6.20
N CYS A 474 4.15 4.92 5.10
CA CYS A 474 3.33 5.65 4.14
C CYS A 474 3.08 4.83 2.86
N GLY A 475 1.93 4.16 2.82
CA GLY A 475 1.31 3.70 1.58
C GLY A 475 0.49 4.83 0.95
N ALA A 476 -0.84 4.73 1.04
CA ALA A 476 -1.76 5.85 0.80
C ALA A 476 -2.06 6.63 2.10
N LEU A 477 -2.06 5.91 3.22
CA LEU A 477 -2.15 6.44 4.58
C LEU A 477 -0.78 6.35 5.25
N VAL A 478 -0.53 7.21 6.23
CA VAL A 478 0.69 7.21 7.05
C VAL A 478 0.38 6.53 8.38
N LEU A 479 0.65 5.23 8.48
CA LEU A 479 0.42 4.49 9.72
C LEU A 479 1.59 4.73 10.70
N LEU A 480 1.25 4.89 11.98
CA LEU A 480 2.19 5.01 13.08
C LEU A 480 2.30 3.65 13.79
N GLU A 481 3.45 3.00 13.66
CA GLU A 481 3.73 1.69 14.25
C GLU A 481 4.68 1.82 15.45
N GLY A 482 4.47 1.04 16.50
CA GLY A 482 5.38 0.99 17.65
C GLY A 482 5.11 2.05 18.74
N VAL A 483 3.88 2.57 18.83
CA VAL A 483 3.44 3.43 19.94
C VAL A 483 3.17 2.56 21.16
N LYS A 484 4.25 2.18 21.85
CA LYS A 484 4.21 1.26 22.99
C LYS A 484 4.19 2.02 24.32
N VAL A 485 3.30 1.60 25.21
CA VAL A 485 3.11 2.21 26.52
C VAL A 485 3.05 1.14 27.60
N GLN A 486 3.45 1.52 28.81
CA GLN A 486 3.16 0.75 30.01
C GLN A 486 1.79 1.18 30.54
N VAL A 487 0.95 0.20 30.87
CA VAL A 487 -0.31 0.42 31.60
C VAL A 487 0.02 0.31 33.10
N PRO A 488 -0.07 1.39 33.89
CA PRO A 488 0.23 1.32 35.32
C PRO A 488 -0.77 0.46 36.09
N SER A 489 -0.32 -0.14 37.19
CA SER A 489 -1.14 -0.94 38.11
C SER A 489 -2.18 -0.15 38.87
N ASP A 490 -1.91 1.15 39.06
CA ASP A 490 -2.83 2.05 39.74
C ASP A 490 -3.79 2.65 38.70
N VAL A 491 -4.90 1.94 38.45
CA VAL A 491 -6.11 2.59 37.92
C VAL A 491 -6.39 3.79 38.82
N PHE A 492 -6.65 4.98 38.25
CA PHE A 492 -7.04 6.14 39.06
C PHE A 492 -8.09 5.69 40.11
N PRO A 493 -7.84 5.82 41.43
CA PRO A 493 -8.45 4.96 42.46
C PRO A 493 -9.97 5.10 42.71
N ASN A 494 -10.77 5.61 41.77
CA ASN A 494 -12.18 5.96 41.99
C ASN A 494 -13.16 5.54 40.87
N ILE A 495 -12.90 4.48 40.10
CA ILE A 495 -13.91 3.96 39.15
C ILE A 495 -14.11 2.46 39.41
N VAL A 496 -15.20 2.13 40.10
CA VAL A 496 -15.63 0.74 40.35
C VAL A 496 -16.36 0.23 39.09
N PRO A 497 -15.93 -0.89 38.47
CA PRO A 497 -16.64 -1.45 37.33
C PRO A 497 -18.00 -2.07 37.73
N PRO A 498 -19.05 -2.00 36.89
CA PRO A 498 -20.28 -2.76 37.10
C PRO A 498 -20.08 -4.25 36.79
N ALA A 499 -20.77 -5.11 37.55
CA ALA A 499 -20.65 -6.56 37.48
C ALA A 499 -21.06 -7.13 36.11
N SER A 500 -20.16 -7.88 35.48
CA SER A 500 -20.36 -8.55 34.18
C SER A 500 -21.25 -9.80 34.28
N ALA A 501 -22.17 -9.95 33.34
CA ALA A 501 -22.98 -11.16 33.15
C ALA A 501 -22.24 -12.25 32.33
N ASP A 502 -22.45 -13.50 32.73
CA ASP A 502 -21.82 -14.75 32.28
C ASP A 502 -22.03 -15.05 30.77
N HIS A 503 -20.94 -15.17 30.00
CA HIS A 503 -20.95 -15.75 28.65
C HIS A 503 -19.75 -16.69 28.41
N ARG A 504 -20.07 -17.95 28.11
CA ARG A 504 -19.10 -19.01 27.80
C ARG A 504 -18.64 -18.98 26.34
N PRO A 505 -17.36 -19.29 26.05
CA PRO A 505 -16.81 -19.27 24.68
C PRO A 505 -17.14 -20.54 23.88
N ARG A 506 -17.24 -20.40 22.55
CA ARG A 506 -17.35 -21.49 21.56
C ARG A 506 -16.00 -21.78 20.88
N PRO A 507 -15.77 -23.02 20.38
CA PRO A 507 -14.49 -23.43 19.80
C PRO A 507 -14.32 -23.01 18.33
N PRO A 508 -13.05 -22.91 17.84
CA PRO A 508 -12.74 -22.40 16.51
C PRO A 508 -12.89 -23.47 15.40
N PRO A 509 -13.15 -23.07 14.13
CA PRO A 509 -13.16 -23.96 12.97
C PRO A 509 -11.76 -24.16 12.34
N PRO A 510 -11.58 -25.20 11.50
CA PRO A 510 -10.26 -25.71 11.13
C PRO A 510 -9.64 -25.01 9.91
N THR A 511 -8.31 -24.91 9.94
CA THR A 511 -7.44 -24.37 8.88
C THR A 511 -7.05 -25.44 7.85
N SER A 512 -7.20 -25.13 6.56
CA SER A 512 -6.49 -25.75 5.42
C SER A 512 -6.58 -24.76 4.25
N THR A 513 -5.61 -24.51 3.36
CA THR A 513 -4.31 -25.12 3.00
C THR A 513 -3.51 -24.04 2.23
N SER A 514 -2.21 -23.91 2.48
CA SER A 514 -1.26 -23.19 1.61
C SER A 514 -0.12 -24.12 1.21
N ASN A 515 -0.12 -24.66 -0.01
CA ASN A 515 0.85 -25.68 -0.42
C ASN A 515 1.52 -25.39 -1.78
N MET A 516 2.07 -24.19 -1.96
CA MET A 516 2.97 -23.96 -3.11
C MET A 516 4.17 -23.07 -2.78
N THR A 517 3.98 -22.02 -1.97
CA THR A 517 5.07 -21.12 -1.52
C THR A 517 6.07 -21.79 -0.58
N LEU A 518 5.64 -22.75 0.23
CA LEU A 518 6.47 -23.45 1.22
C LEU A 518 7.53 -24.38 0.58
N ASN A 519 7.36 -24.78 -0.69
CA ASN A 519 8.30 -25.67 -1.38
C ASN A 519 9.47 -24.93 -2.03
N LEU A 520 9.29 -23.64 -2.37
CA LEU A 520 10.34 -22.84 -3.01
C LEU A 520 11.43 -22.45 -2.00
N GLU A 521 11.03 -22.13 -0.77
CA GLU A 521 11.92 -21.65 0.29
C GLU A 521 12.90 -22.71 0.79
N LYS A 522 12.54 -24.00 0.69
CA LYS A 522 13.41 -25.13 1.09
C LYS A 522 14.52 -25.45 0.07
N GLN A 523 14.44 -24.94 -1.16
CA GLN A 523 15.32 -25.35 -2.25
C GLN A 523 16.55 -24.44 -2.45
N LEU A 524 16.65 -23.33 -1.72
CA LEU A 524 17.62 -22.24 -1.96
C LEU A 524 18.94 -22.39 -1.18
N LEU A 525 19.29 -23.61 -0.81
CA LEU A 525 20.30 -23.88 0.22
C LEU A 525 21.63 -24.34 -0.38
N PHE A 526 22.58 -23.41 -0.30
CA PHE A 526 24.00 -23.50 -0.62
C PHE A 526 24.33 -23.58 -2.11
N VAL A 527 25.18 -22.68 -2.62
CA VAL A 527 26.15 -22.98 -3.70
C VAL A 527 27.38 -22.05 -3.55
N ASN A 528 28.58 -22.46 -4.00
CA ASN A 528 29.68 -21.55 -4.32
C ASN A 528 29.22 -20.53 -5.39
N VAL A 529 28.76 -19.37 -4.89
CA VAL A 529 27.99 -18.35 -5.60
C VAL A 529 28.65 -17.91 -6.91
N ALA A 530 29.97 -17.75 -6.93
CA ALA A 530 30.69 -17.27 -8.12
C ALA A 530 30.71 -18.30 -9.27
N ILE A 531 30.98 -19.57 -8.95
CA ILE A 531 31.01 -20.65 -9.96
C ILE A 531 29.59 -20.89 -10.49
N HIS A 532 28.58 -20.86 -9.62
CA HIS A 532 27.19 -21.10 -10.00
C HIS A 532 26.58 -19.98 -10.84
N ILE A 533 26.77 -18.72 -10.44
CA ILE A 533 26.29 -17.56 -11.20
C ILE A 533 26.92 -17.51 -12.59
N THR A 534 28.17 -17.98 -12.74
CA THR A 534 28.88 -17.96 -14.03
C THR A 534 28.53 -19.15 -14.92
N CYS A 535 28.60 -20.37 -14.39
CA CYS A 535 28.50 -21.57 -15.24
C CYS A 535 27.06 -21.96 -15.59
N VAL A 536 26.06 -21.69 -14.75
CA VAL A 536 24.67 -22.12 -15.02
C VAL A 536 24.05 -21.39 -16.23
N PRO A 537 24.20 -20.07 -16.39
CA PRO A 537 23.74 -19.38 -17.61
C PRO A 537 24.46 -19.90 -18.86
N ILE A 538 25.76 -20.21 -18.75
CA ILE A 538 26.56 -20.77 -19.85
C ILE A 538 26.06 -22.16 -20.23
N LEU A 539 25.73 -23.01 -19.25
CA LEU A 539 25.16 -24.34 -19.48
C LEU A 539 23.79 -24.26 -20.16
N LEU A 540 22.93 -23.34 -19.74
CA LEU A 540 21.64 -23.11 -20.39
C LEU A 540 21.84 -22.63 -21.84
N PHE A 541 22.71 -21.66 -22.08
CA PHE A 541 23.02 -21.14 -23.42
C PHE A 541 23.58 -22.25 -24.33
N THR A 542 24.65 -22.91 -23.92
CA THR A 542 25.30 -23.96 -24.72
C THR A 542 24.39 -25.17 -24.93
N GLY A 543 23.55 -25.52 -23.97
CA GLY A 543 22.52 -26.56 -24.13
C GLY A 543 21.48 -26.21 -25.19
N ILE A 544 21.01 -24.96 -25.22
CA ILE A 544 20.09 -24.47 -26.26
C ILE A 544 20.79 -24.46 -27.63
N VAL A 545 22.04 -24.01 -27.71
CA VAL A 545 22.83 -23.99 -28.96
C VAL A 545 23.01 -25.41 -29.52
N LEU A 546 23.37 -26.38 -28.67
CA LEU A 546 23.51 -27.78 -29.09
C LEU A 546 22.16 -28.36 -29.57
N ALA A 547 21.05 -27.97 -28.93
CA ALA A 547 19.70 -28.37 -29.33
C ALA A 547 19.22 -27.69 -30.62
N CYS A 548 19.74 -26.50 -30.98
CA CYS A 548 19.46 -25.85 -32.26
C CYS A 548 19.99 -26.65 -33.48
N ASN A 549 20.91 -27.60 -33.26
CA ASN A 549 21.42 -28.48 -34.32
C ASN A 549 20.41 -29.55 -34.78
N SER A 550 19.21 -29.60 -34.20
CA SER A 550 18.17 -30.51 -34.69
C SER A 550 17.52 -29.96 -35.97
N PRO A 551 16.95 -30.83 -36.82
CA PRO A 551 16.08 -30.36 -37.90
C PRO A 551 14.85 -29.64 -37.33
N THR A 552 14.17 -28.88 -38.18
CA THR A 552 12.85 -28.31 -37.85
C THR A 552 11.87 -29.45 -37.56
N LEU A 553 11.29 -29.44 -36.36
CA LEU A 553 10.43 -30.51 -35.85
C LEU A 553 8.95 -30.25 -36.09
N LEU A 554 8.56 -28.98 -36.28
CA LEU A 554 7.18 -28.57 -36.51
C LEU A 554 7.07 -27.67 -37.75
N PRO A 555 6.15 -27.94 -38.69
CA PRO A 555 5.89 -27.03 -39.80
C PRO A 555 5.19 -25.78 -39.27
N THR A 556 5.81 -24.61 -39.43
CA THR A 556 5.24 -23.32 -39.04
C THR A 556 4.64 -22.61 -40.25
N PRO A 557 3.43 -22.03 -40.16
CA PRO A 557 2.87 -21.18 -41.21
C PRO A 557 3.83 -20.04 -41.58
N ASP A 558 3.79 -19.56 -42.83
CA ASP A 558 4.70 -18.51 -43.35
C ASP A 558 4.68 -17.19 -42.56
N VAL A 559 3.63 -16.95 -41.79
CA VAL A 559 3.48 -15.77 -40.92
C VAL A 559 4.31 -15.90 -39.63
N LEU A 560 4.64 -17.13 -39.22
CA LEU A 560 5.38 -17.45 -38.00
C LEU A 560 6.79 -17.98 -38.30
N SER A 561 7.14 -18.19 -39.57
CA SER A 561 8.48 -18.61 -39.97
C SER A 561 9.44 -17.42 -39.83
N SER A 562 10.39 -17.54 -38.89
CA SER A 562 11.50 -16.58 -38.78
C SER A 562 12.80 -17.29 -39.11
N ASN A 563 13.67 -16.64 -39.89
CA ASN A 563 14.96 -17.21 -40.32
C ASN A 563 15.92 -17.50 -39.15
N HIS A 564 15.63 -17.00 -37.95
CA HIS A 564 16.49 -17.13 -36.76
C HIS A 564 15.84 -17.92 -35.62
N LEU A 565 14.55 -18.25 -35.68
CA LEU A 565 13.88 -19.16 -34.74
C LEU A 565 13.09 -20.23 -35.50
N PRO A 566 13.74 -21.08 -36.32
CA PRO A 566 13.08 -22.27 -36.86
C PRO A 566 12.58 -23.13 -35.69
N ALA A 567 11.45 -23.83 -35.87
CA ALA A 567 10.87 -24.71 -34.84
C ALA A 567 11.66 -26.02 -34.67
N ASN A 568 12.96 -25.92 -34.45
CA ASN A 568 13.85 -27.00 -34.04
C ASN A 568 13.83 -27.17 -32.50
N ALA A 569 14.51 -28.19 -32.00
CA ALA A 569 14.51 -28.56 -30.57
C ALA A 569 15.02 -27.42 -29.68
N GLY A 570 16.02 -26.65 -30.12
CA GLY A 570 16.56 -25.51 -29.37
C GLY A 570 15.55 -24.36 -29.22
N THR A 571 14.87 -23.99 -30.31
CA THR A 571 13.81 -22.96 -30.27
C THR A 571 12.62 -23.41 -29.43
N ILE A 572 12.13 -24.64 -29.63
CA ILE A 572 11.00 -25.19 -28.86
C ILE A 572 11.37 -25.25 -27.37
N GLY A 573 12.57 -25.75 -27.06
CA GLY A 573 13.11 -25.77 -25.70
C GLY A 573 13.13 -24.37 -25.09
N ALA A 574 13.66 -23.36 -25.78
CA ALA A 574 13.71 -21.99 -25.28
C ALA A 574 12.32 -21.41 -24.96
N PHE A 575 11.30 -21.68 -25.78
CA PHE A 575 9.93 -21.26 -25.50
C PHE A 575 9.30 -22.03 -24.33
N ILE A 576 9.60 -23.32 -24.17
CA ILE A 576 9.17 -24.11 -23.00
C ILE A 576 9.80 -23.55 -21.73
N TYR A 577 11.11 -23.27 -21.73
CA TYR A 577 11.82 -22.66 -20.62
C TYR A 577 11.26 -21.27 -20.30
N ALA A 578 11.06 -20.42 -21.30
CA ALA A 578 10.47 -19.08 -21.14
C ALA A 578 9.07 -19.14 -20.51
N PHE A 579 8.20 -20.01 -21.04
CA PHE A 579 6.85 -20.19 -20.51
C PHE A 579 6.87 -20.73 -19.07
N PHE A 580 7.70 -21.74 -18.81
CA PHE A 580 7.84 -22.34 -17.49
C PHE A 580 8.36 -21.34 -16.44
N TYR A 581 9.33 -20.49 -16.81
CA TYR A 581 9.85 -19.46 -15.91
C TYR A 581 8.82 -18.38 -15.60
N ILE A 582 8.04 -17.95 -16.59
CA ILE A 582 6.94 -17.02 -16.38
C ILE A 582 5.87 -17.62 -15.45
N LEU A 583 5.61 -18.93 -15.55
CA LEU A 583 4.66 -19.60 -14.64
C LEU A 583 5.18 -19.67 -13.21
N LEU A 584 6.46 -19.93 -13.01
CA LEU A 584 7.06 -20.03 -11.67
C LEU A 584 7.22 -18.68 -10.98
N GLU A 585 7.74 -17.69 -11.72
CA GLU A 585 7.91 -16.33 -11.21
C GLU A 585 7.62 -15.35 -12.36
N PRO A 586 6.43 -14.72 -12.40
CA PRO A 586 6.01 -13.95 -13.57
C PRO A 586 6.89 -12.76 -13.94
N VAL A 587 7.56 -12.14 -12.97
CA VAL A 587 8.35 -10.92 -13.20
C VAL A 587 9.79 -11.27 -13.55
N ALA A 588 10.45 -12.10 -12.74
CA ALA A 588 11.79 -12.61 -12.98
C ALA A 588 11.82 -13.49 -14.24
N GLY A 589 10.87 -14.40 -14.39
CA GLY A 589 10.68 -15.22 -15.58
C GLY A 589 10.32 -14.39 -16.80
N GLY A 590 9.50 -13.34 -16.64
CA GLY A 590 9.20 -12.38 -17.71
C GLY A 590 10.43 -11.60 -18.20
N LEU A 591 11.37 -11.29 -17.31
CA LEU A 591 12.65 -10.65 -17.66
C LEU A 591 13.65 -11.64 -18.27
N LEU A 592 13.62 -12.91 -17.85
CA LEU A 592 14.51 -13.96 -18.34
C LEU A 592 14.07 -14.53 -19.69
N ALA A 593 12.76 -14.57 -19.97
CA ALA A 593 12.19 -15.15 -21.19
C ALA A 593 12.78 -14.57 -22.50
N PRO A 594 12.92 -13.24 -22.67
CA PRO A 594 13.59 -12.68 -23.85
C PRO A 594 15.04 -13.11 -24.01
N LEU A 595 15.78 -13.32 -22.89
CA LEU A 595 17.17 -13.78 -22.93
C LEU A 595 17.26 -15.24 -23.39
N VAL A 596 16.39 -16.11 -22.88
CA VAL A 596 16.35 -17.53 -23.24
C VAL A 596 15.93 -17.72 -24.71
N ILE A 597 14.94 -16.96 -25.18
CA ILE A 597 14.54 -16.96 -26.59
C ILE A 597 15.66 -16.36 -27.46
N GLY A 598 16.34 -15.32 -26.97
CA GLY A 598 17.52 -14.75 -27.62
C GLY A 598 18.69 -15.74 -27.76
N PHE A 599 18.86 -16.67 -26.80
CA PHE A 599 19.85 -17.74 -26.89
C PHE A 599 19.57 -18.70 -28.04
N ALA A 600 18.31 -19.08 -28.26
CA ALA A 600 17.93 -19.89 -29.42
C ALA A 600 18.16 -19.11 -30.74
N ALA A 601 17.81 -17.83 -30.78
CA ALA A 601 18.06 -17.00 -31.96
C ALA A 601 19.56 -16.90 -32.29
N CYS A 602 20.39 -16.71 -31.27
CA CYS A 602 21.84 -16.66 -31.37
C CYS A 602 22.42 -18.02 -31.80
N GLY A 603 21.97 -19.13 -31.21
CA GLY A 603 22.42 -20.47 -31.57
C GLY A 603 22.13 -20.83 -33.02
N ASN A 604 20.90 -20.56 -33.49
CA ASN A 604 20.52 -20.76 -34.89
C ASN A 604 21.34 -19.86 -35.84
N TYR A 605 21.60 -18.60 -35.45
CA TYR A 605 22.46 -17.70 -36.22
C TYR A 605 23.90 -18.21 -36.30
N LEU A 606 24.49 -18.64 -35.19
CA LEU A 606 25.87 -19.14 -35.15
C LEU A 606 25.99 -20.41 -36.00
N LEU A 607 25.08 -21.38 -35.85
CA LEU A 607 25.07 -22.60 -36.65
C LEU A 607 24.88 -22.32 -38.15
N GLY A 608 24.04 -21.35 -38.51
CA GLY A 608 23.83 -20.96 -39.91
C GLY A 608 25.06 -20.32 -40.57
N ASN A 609 25.93 -19.65 -39.81
CA ASN A 609 27.10 -18.94 -40.36
C ASN A 609 28.42 -19.70 -40.24
N TYR A 610 28.58 -20.51 -39.19
CA TYR A 610 29.84 -21.17 -38.84
C TYR A 610 29.74 -22.70 -38.82
N GLY A 611 28.55 -23.26 -39.10
CA GLY A 611 28.36 -24.70 -39.23
C GLY A 611 28.66 -25.49 -37.96
N MET A 612 29.15 -26.72 -38.13
CA MET A 612 29.37 -27.67 -37.04
C MET A 612 30.48 -27.27 -36.06
N ASP A 613 31.36 -26.33 -36.42
CA ASP A 613 32.42 -25.81 -35.54
C ASP A 613 31.83 -25.22 -34.25
N VAL A 614 30.64 -24.61 -34.36
CA VAL A 614 29.88 -24.08 -33.22
C VAL A 614 29.53 -25.17 -32.21
N ASN A 615 29.21 -26.38 -32.66
CA ASN A 615 28.87 -27.48 -31.77
C ASN A 615 30.08 -28.00 -31.01
N TYR A 616 31.27 -28.03 -31.63
CA TYR A 616 32.50 -28.42 -30.94
C TYR A 616 32.85 -27.43 -29.83
N TRP A 617 32.76 -26.12 -30.11
CA TRP A 617 32.99 -25.08 -29.10
C TRP A 617 31.92 -25.08 -28.02
N ALA A 618 30.64 -25.15 -28.38
CA ALA A 618 29.54 -25.21 -27.42
C ALA A 618 29.64 -26.45 -26.53
N GLY A 619 29.95 -27.62 -27.10
CA GLY A 619 30.15 -28.86 -26.36
C GLY A 619 31.35 -28.80 -25.41
N GLY A 620 32.49 -28.25 -25.87
CA GLY A 620 33.67 -28.05 -25.02
C GLY A 620 33.38 -27.13 -23.83
N ILE A 621 32.75 -25.98 -24.08
CA ILE A 621 32.34 -25.03 -23.03
C ILE A 621 31.32 -25.67 -22.08
N HIS A 622 30.38 -26.46 -22.59
CA HIS A 622 29.37 -27.16 -21.80
C HIS A 622 30.01 -28.16 -20.83
N VAL A 623 30.97 -28.96 -21.30
CA VAL A 623 31.70 -29.93 -20.48
C VAL A 623 32.55 -29.24 -19.42
N VAL A 624 33.31 -28.19 -19.78
CA VAL A 624 34.14 -27.43 -18.83
C VAL A 624 33.28 -26.77 -17.75
N SER A 625 32.11 -26.23 -18.13
CA SER A 625 31.17 -25.61 -17.18
C SER A 625 30.59 -26.63 -16.21
N TRP A 626 30.27 -27.85 -16.67
CA TRP A 626 29.88 -28.94 -15.79
C TRP A 626 31.02 -29.37 -14.85
N LEU A 627 32.23 -29.56 -15.36
CA LEU A 627 33.39 -29.92 -14.53
C LEU A 627 33.64 -28.88 -13.43
N ALA A 628 33.51 -27.59 -13.75
CA ALA A 628 33.59 -26.51 -12.76
C ALA A 628 32.48 -26.61 -11.70
N GLN A 629 31.24 -26.93 -12.07
CA GLN A 629 30.15 -27.19 -11.13
C GLN A 629 30.41 -28.41 -10.24
N PHE A 630 30.91 -29.52 -10.80
CA PHE A 630 31.29 -30.73 -10.04
C PHE A 630 32.40 -30.44 -9.03
N VAL A 631 33.44 -29.71 -9.43
CA VAL A 631 34.53 -29.30 -8.53
C VAL A 631 34.02 -28.32 -7.46
N GLY A 632 33.14 -27.38 -7.84
CA GLY A 632 32.48 -26.44 -6.93
C GLY A 632 31.75 -27.16 -5.80
N HIS A 633 30.81 -28.04 -6.15
CA HIS A 633 30.02 -28.81 -5.17
C HIS A 633 30.85 -29.84 -4.39
N GLY A 634 31.76 -30.57 -5.06
CA GLY A 634 32.55 -31.61 -4.42
C GLY A 634 33.62 -31.08 -3.46
N LYS A 635 34.40 -30.07 -3.88
CA LYS A 635 35.54 -29.56 -3.10
C LYS A 635 35.14 -28.55 -2.03
N PHE A 636 34.10 -27.74 -2.28
CA PHE A 636 33.72 -26.65 -1.36
C PHE A 636 32.47 -26.94 -0.52
N GLU A 637 31.60 -27.86 -0.95
CA GLU A 637 30.34 -28.16 -0.25
C GLU A 637 30.26 -29.60 0.28
N GLY A 638 31.19 -30.48 -0.09
CA GLY A 638 31.24 -31.86 0.39
C GLY A 638 30.01 -32.71 0.01
N ARG A 639 29.28 -32.31 -1.05
CA ARG A 639 28.08 -32.99 -1.55
C ARG A 639 28.15 -33.22 -3.07
N ALA A 640 27.41 -34.22 -3.54
CA ALA A 640 27.22 -34.47 -4.96
C ALA A 640 26.36 -33.35 -5.59
N PRO A 641 26.57 -32.98 -6.87
CA PRO A 641 25.70 -31.99 -7.53
C PRO A 641 24.27 -32.51 -7.70
N ALA A 642 23.30 -31.59 -7.69
CA ALA A 642 21.87 -31.89 -7.87
C ALA A 642 21.53 -32.63 -9.17
N LEU A 643 22.43 -32.65 -10.16
CA LEU A 643 22.30 -33.45 -11.38
C LEU A 643 22.13 -34.96 -11.07
N LEU A 644 22.70 -35.44 -9.96
CA LEU A 644 22.63 -36.85 -9.55
C LEU A 644 21.38 -37.19 -8.73
N ASP A 645 20.71 -36.18 -8.15
CA ASP A 645 19.56 -36.36 -7.25
C ASP A 645 18.22 -35.93 -7.89
N ASN A 646 18.22 -34.89 -8.73
CA ASN A 646 17.02 -34.37 -9.37
C ASN A 646 17.33 -33.57 -10.66
N LEU A 647 17.14 -34.21 -11.82
CA LEU A 647 17.33 -33.61 -13.15
C LEU A 647 16.50 -32.35 -13.39
N VAL A 648 15.26 -32.28 -12.88
CA VAL A 648 14.39 -31.10 -13.03
C VAL A 648 14.99 -29.91 -12.27
N GLN A 649 15.53 -30.16 -11.09
CA GLN A 649 16.18 -29.10 -10.30
C GLN A 649 17.46 -28.59 -10.97
N ALA A 650 18.29 -29.50 -11.48
CA ALA A 650 19.58 -29.16 -12.06
C ALA A 650 19.48 -28.45 -13.41
N LEU A 651 18.55 -28.87 -14.28
CA LEU A 651 18.45 -28.34 -15.64
C LEU A 651 17.40 -27.24 -15.77
N LEU A 652 16.24 -27.43 -15.13
CA LEU A 652 15.10 -26.53 -15.32
C LEU A 652 15.13 -25.39 -14.32
N LEU A 653 15.29 -25.66 -13.02
CA LEU A 653 15.15 -24.64 -11.98
C LEU A 653 16.41 -23.80 -11.73
N ALA A 654 17.61 -24.40 -11.85
CA ALA A 654 18.87 -23.72 -11.53
C ALA A 654 19.09 -22.38 -12.27
N PRO A 655 18.82 -22.25 -13.58
CA PRO A 655 19.00 -20.95 -14.26
C PRO A 655 18.07 -19.86 -13.76
N LEU A 656 16.83 -20.21 -13.38
CA LEU A 656 15.89 -19.27 -12.79
C LEU A 656 16.38 -18.80 -11.41
N PHE A 657 16.99 -19.69 -10.63
CA PHE A 657 17.54 -19.34 -9.32
C PHE A 657 18.74 -18.41 -9.41
N VAL A 658 19.68 -18.67 -10.32
CA VAL A 658 20.80 -17.75 -10.58
C VAL A 658 20.28 -16.38 -11.01
N TRP A 659 19.25 -16.34 -11.85
CA TRP A 659 18.62 -15.09 -12.25
C TRP A 659 17.97 -14.35 -11.08
N MET A 660 17.29 -15.07 -10.19
CA MET A 660 16.71 -14.51 -8.97
C MET A 660 17.77 -13.92 -8.04
N GLU A 661 18.93 -14.56 -7.89
CA GLU A 661 20.04 -14.05 -7.08
C GLU A 661 20.59 -12.72 -7.62
N ILE A 662 20.71 -12.62 -8.95
CA ILE A 662 21.09 -11.36 -9.62
C ILE A 662 20.04 -10.28 -9.36
N LEU A 663 18.75 -10.60 -9.48
CA LEU A 663 17.67 -9.64 -9.21
C LEU A 663 17.65 -9.20 -7.74
N PHE A 664 17.89 -10.13 -6.80
CA PHE A 664 18.02 -9.85 -5.37
C PHE A 664 19.17 -8.90 -5.06
N PHE A 665 20.30 -9.02 -5.78
CA PHE A 665 21.39 -8.04 -5.69
C PHE A 665 20.95 -6.63 -6.08
N PHE A 666 20.05 -6.49 -7.06
CA PHE A 666 19.44 -5.21 -7.46
C PHE A 666 18.23 -4.78 -6.60
N GLY A 667 17.98 -5.44 -5.47
CA GLY A 667 16.90 -5.08 -4.54
C GLY A 667 15.51 -5.54 -4.98
N TYR A 668 15.41 -6.51 -5.89
CA TYR A 668 14.15 -7.16 -6.20
C TYR A 668 13.66 -8.00 -5.00
N ARG A 669 12.43 -7.78 -4.51
CA ARG A 669 11.81 -8.51 -3.38
C ARG A 669 12.74 -8.71 -2.15
N PRO A 670 13.18 -7.63 -1.48
CA PRO A 670 14.10 -7.71 -0.36
C PRO A 670 13.57 -8.54 0.82
N GLU A 671 12.26 -8.58 1.03
CA GLU A 671 11.62 -9.41 2.06
C GLU A 671 11.73 -10.92 1.78
N LEU A 672 11.63 -11.32 0.50
CA LEU A 672 11.80 -12.71 0.10
C LEU A 672 13.26 -13.13 0.29
N LYS A 673 14.19 -12.26 -0.10
CA LYS A 673 15.63 -12.46 0.14
C LYS A 673 15.94 -12.59 1.63
N ALA A 674 15.42 -11.70 2.48
CA ALA A 674 15.63 -11.75 3.92
C ALA A 674 15.10 -13.04 4.57
N ARG A 675 13.94 -13.55 4.12
CA ARG A 675 13.41 -14.85 4.58
C ARG A 675 14.27 -16.02 4.11
N MET A 676 14.74 -15.97 2.86
CA MET A 676 15.63 -16.97 2.28
C MET A 676 16.96 -17.01 3.04
N ASP A 677 17.60 -15.86 3.26
CA ASP A 677 18.86 -15.73 4.00
C ASP A 677 18.73 -16.30 5.43
N LYS A 678 17.62 -15.99 6.11
CA LYS A 678 17.31 -16.55 7.44
C LYS A 678 17.17 -18.08 7.41
N ASN A 679 16.48 -18.62 6.41
CA ASN A 679 16.34 -20.08 6.26
C ASN A 679 17.67 -20.74 5.91
N VAL A 680 18.53 -20.06 5.16
CA VAL A 680 19.92 -20.48 4.89
C VAL A 680 20.70 -20.64 6.17
N GLU A 681 20.72 -19.62 7.02
CA GLU A 681 21.42 -19.66 8.31
C GLU A 681 20.96 -20.83 9.20
N ILE A 682 19.66 -21.12 9.24
CA ILE A 682 19.07 -22.23 10.02
C ILE A 682 19.61 -23.59 9.53
N GLU A 683 19.65 -23.82 8.23
CA GLU A 683 20.13 -25.09 7.66
C GLU A 683 21.66 -25.20 7.68
N ILE A 684 22.41 -24.09 7.56
CA ILE A 684 23.87 -24.08 7.84
C ILE A 684 24.14 -24.56 9.26
N ALA A 685 23.38 -24.05 10.23
CA ALA A 685 23.53 -24.43 11.63
C ALA A 685 23.22 -25.93 11.85
N LYS A 686 22.19 -26.44 11.17
CA LYS A 686 21.80 -27.86 11.22
C LYS A 686 22.87 -28.77 10.60
N PHE A 687 23.36 -28.44 9.40
CA PHE A 687 24.42 -29.20 8.74
C PHE A 687 25.73 -29.22 9.55
N ARG A 688 26.13 -28.09 10.13
CA ARG A 688 27.31 -28.03 11.03
C ARG A 688 27.13 -28.91 12.27
N LYS A 689 25.90 -29.00 12.80
CA LYS A 689 25.57 -29.87 13.93
C LYS A 689 25.66 -31.36 13.54
N GLU A 690 25.17 -31.71 12.35
CA GLU A 690 25.27 -33.07 11.80
C GLU A 690 26.72 -33.49 11.48
N GLN A 691 27.55 -32.60 10.92
CA GLN A 691 28.97 -32.88 10.71
C GLN A 691 29.74 -33.05 12.01
N LYS A 692 29.46 -32.23 13.04
CA LYS A 692 30.04 -32.41 14.37
C LYS A 692 29.63 -33.74 15.00
N ALA A 693 28.39 -34.18 14.79
CA ALA A 693 27.92 -35.49 15.25
C ALA A 693 28.60 -36.65 14.50
N LYS A 694 28.81 -36.54 13.19
CA LYS A 694 29.54 -37.53 12.38
C LYS A 694 31.04 -37.58 12.64
N ALA A 695 31.67 -36.48 13.05
CA ALA A 695 33.08 -36.44 13.42
C ALA A 695 33.34 -36.88 14.87
N ALA A 696 32.28 -36.97 15.68
CA ALA A 696 32.31 -37.49 17.05
C ALA A 696 31.97 -39.00 17.12
N GLN A 697 31.57 -39.59 16.00
CA GLN A 697 31.47 -41.04 15.75
C GLN A 697 32.71 -41.49 14.98
#